data_AF-A1ILJ9-F1
#
_entry.id   AF-A1ILJ9-F1
#
_cell.length_a   1.000
_cell.length_b   1.000
_cell.length_c   1.000
_cell.angle_alpha   90.00
_cell.angle_beta   90.00
_cell.angle_gamma   90.00
#
_symmetry.space_group_name_H-M   'P 1'
#
loop_
_entity.id
_entity.type
_entity.pdbx_description
1 polymer ?
#
loop_
_entity_poly.entity_id
_entity_poly.type
_entity_poly.pdbx_seq_one_letter_code
_entity_poly.pdbx_strand_id
1 'polypeptide(L)'
;MRVLILVAFLAAATASVVNDANYSFDVVIGKDSLMKADVKMKEICIMKLLNYVLQPTVYEDIKEVAREYMLEENTDKYSKSDVVTKFMETFKMGMLPRGEVFVHTNALQMEQAVKVFRILYFAKDYDYFIKTACWLRERINGGMFVYALTAAVFHRSDCVGITLPAPYEIYPYFFVDSHVINKAFMMKMTKAATDPVLMNYYGIKVTDKSMVVIDWRKGVRRSLSEDDKYSYFTEDVDLNTYMYYLHMNYPYWMTDEVYGLNKERQGEILMYANSQLLARLRMERLSHKMCDIKMFMWNEPVKNGYWPKIRLPNGDEMPVRQNNFVPVTSENLKLKMLLDDVEQMIREGILTGKIERRDGTMINLKKPEDVEMLARLILGGMNVANDDAKMFHMMTMFRKMLSYNQYNMDKYTYVPTALDMYTTCLRDPVFWKIMKRVMNSFVLFKNMLPSYTREELDFPGVKVERVVSEKMVTFMDEYDMDITNALYLDQAEMQKKKSDMVYVARMRRLNHQPFKVSIDVMSDKAVDAVVRIFIGPKYDCMGRLMSINDKRLDMLEIDSFVYKLDTGKNNIVRSSLEMHGVIEQRPWTKNILEKGFDTTGTGFKSIESWWYKSRLGFPHRLLLPLGTLGGLPLQMFVIVTPVKTGMVLPSIDMSTMKARYACRWSVCFDTMPLGFPFDREIYMPTFFTNNMKFTDVQVYRKDLSTMSNTIKDMDMSDMVMKKDDLTYLDSDMLMNWSYKDVMLMSSDNMLRM
;
A
#
# COMPACT_ATOMS: atom_id res chain seq x y z
N MET A 1 26.25 -77.35 -0.34
CA MET A 1 27.58 -76.69 -0.46
C MET A 1 27.40 -75.56 -1.46
N ARG A 2 27.33 -74.30 -1.02
CA ARG A 2 28.46 -73.40 -0.75
C ARG A 2 29.31 -73.22 -2.03
N VAL A 3 29.61 -72.03 -2.56
CA VAL A 3 29.67 -70.65 -2.07
C VAL A 3 29.99 -69.76 -3.31
N LEU A 4 29.71 -68.45 -3.26
CA LEU A 4 30.13 -67.37 -4.20
C LEU A 4 29.32 -67.10 -5.48
N ILE A 5 28.09 -66.53 -5.35
CA ILE A 5 27.60 -65.43 -6.22
C ILE A 5 26.59 -64.60 -5.40
N LEU A 6 27.05 -63.58 -4.67
CA LEU A 6 26.15 -62.69 -3.93
C LEU A 6 26.80 -61.32 -3.64
N VAL A 7 27.35 -60.64 -4.65
CA VAL A 7 27.79 -59.22 -4.55
C VAL A 7 27.55 -58.44 -5.86
N ALA A 8 26.37 -58.53 -6.46
CA ALA A 8 26.04 -57.73 -7.66
C ALA A 8 24.60 -57.17 -7.70
N PHE A 9 23.89 -57.12 -6.56
CA PHE A 9 22.49 -56.63 -6.52
C PHE A 9 22.18 -55.64 -5.40
N LEU A 10 23.17 -54.87 -4.93
CA LEU A 10 22.97 -53.81 -3.92
C LEU A 10 23.67 -52.49 -4.29
N ALA A 11 23.62 -52.13 -5.58
CA ALA A 11 24.06 -50.82 -6.08
C ALA A 11 23.09 -50.31 -7.16
N ALA A 12 21.80 -50.30 -6.84
CA ALA A 12 20.79 -49.50 -7.54
C ALA A 12 19.87 -48.85 -6.50
N ALA A 13 20.46 -48.28 -5.45
CA ALA A 13 19.79 -47.27 -4.67
C ALA A 13 19.74 -46.03 -5.58
N THR A 14 18.53 -45.68 -5.97
CA THR A 14 18.16 -44.48 -6.71
C THR A 14 18.84 -43.25 -6.11
N ALA A 15 19.99 -42.87 -6.67
CA ALA A 15 20.33 -41.47 -6.79
C ALA A 15 19.28 -40.88 -7.72
N SER A 16 18.14 -40.49 -7.17
CA SER A 16 17.36 -39.41 -7.75
C SER A 16 18.28 -38.20 -7.69
N VAL A 17 19.08 -38.04 -8.74
CA VAL A 17 19.58 -36.75 -9.18
C VAL A 17 18.33 -35.89 -9.20
N VAL A 18 18.15 -35.08 -8.16
CA VAL A 18 17.27 -33.94 -8.23
C VAL A 18 17.92 -33.11 -9.32
N ASN A 19 17.43 -33.27 -10.55
CA ASN A 19 17.69 -32.29 -11.59
C ASN A 19 17.27 -30.96 -10.97
N ASP A 20 18.27 -30.10 -10.73
CA ASP A 20 18.04 -28.70 -10.45
C ASP A 20 17.00 -28.23 -11.46
N ALA A 21 15.79 -27.98 -10.97
CA ALA A 21 14.67 -27.59 -11.80
C ALA A 21 15.11 -26.35 -12.58
N ASN A 22 15.21 -26.48 -13.90
CA ASN A 22 15.48 -25.36 -14.80
C ASN A 22 14.52 -24.23 -14.45
N TYR A 23 15.08 -23.12 -13.97
CA TYR A 23 14.33 -21.97 -13.51
C TYR A 23 13.55 -21.37 -14.69
N SER A 24 12.24 -21.30 -14.52
CA SER A 24 11.15 -20.88 -15.42
C SER A 24 11.21 -19.42 -15.91
N PHE A 25 12.32 -19.02 -16.53
CA PHE A 25 12.45 -17.77 -17.30
C PHE A 25 12.53 -18.02 -18.82
N ASP A 26 11.94 -19.12 -19.31
CA ASP A 26 12.01 -19.53 -20.72
C ASP A 26 11.27 -18.62 -21.70
N VAL A 27 10.58 -17.59 -21.20
CA VAL A 27 10.00 -16.54 -22.04
C VAL A 27 11.10 -15.62 -22.55
N VAL A 28 11.36 -15.68 -23.85
CA VAL A 28 12.33 -14.84 -24.57
C VAL A 28 11.61 -13.67 -25.23
N ILE A 29 11.96 -12.44 -24.86
CA ILE A 29 11.41 -11.23 -25.46
C ILE A 29 12.08 -11.00 -26.82
N GLY A 30 11.30 -10.71 -27.86
CA GLY A 30 11.81 -10.29 -29.18
C GLY A 30 11.87 -11.36 -30.28
N LYS A 31 11.75 -12.65 -29.96
CA LYS A 31 11.73 -13.73 -30.98
C LYS A 31 10.37 -13.92 -31.67
N ASP A 32 9.28 -13.91 -30.89
CA ASP A 32 7.92 -14.11 -31.38
C ASP A 32 7.02 -12.91 -31.05
N SER A 33 5.99 -12.68 -31.87
CA SER A 33 5.02 -11.62 -31.60
C SER A 33 4.25 -11.90 -30.31
N LEU A 34 4.39 -11.02 -29.32
CA LEU A 34 3.72 -11.14 -28.02
C LEU A 34 2.29 -10.58 -28.01
N MET A 35 1.74 -10.21 -29.18
CA MET A 35 0.38 -9.66 -29.27
C MET A 35 -0.69 -10.66 -28.80
N LYS A 36 -0.55 -11.94 -29.18
CA LYS A 36 -1.45 -13.04 -28.80
C LYS A 36 -0.94 -13.85 -27.61
N ALA A 37 0.12 -13.40 -26.95
CA ALA A 37 0.68 -14.10 -25.80
C ALA A 37 -0.33 -14.12 -24.65
N ASP A 38 -0.36 -15.24 -23.92
CA ASP A 38 -1.17 -15.39 -22.72
C ASP A 38 -0.77 -14.35 -21.65
N VAL A 39 -1.73 -13.96 -20.81
CA VAL A 39 -1.54 -12.97 -19.73
C VAL A 39 -0.37 -13.37 -18.83
N LYS A 40 -0.18 -14.67 -18.57
CA LYS A 40 0.93 -15.19 -17.76
C LYS A 40 2.29 -14.96 -18.41
N MET A 41 2.39 -15.12 -19.72
CA MET A 41 3.63 -14.85 -20.46
C MET A 41 3.96 -13.36 -20.42
N LYS A 42 2.94 -12.50 -20.59
CA LYS A 42 3.08 -11.05 -20.43
C LYS A 42 3.50 -10.66 -19.01
N GLU A 43 2.94 -11.31 -18.01
CA GLU A 43 3.29 -11.11 -16.60
C GLU A 43 4.77 -11.43 -16.33
N ILE A 44 5.26 -12.57 -16.82
CA ILE A 44 6.67 -12.96 -16.68
C ILE A 44 7.60 -11.94 -17.35
N CYS A 45 7.28 -11.43 -18.54
CA CYS A 45 8.06 -10.38 -19.21
C CYS A 45 8.21 -9.12 -18.33
N ILE A 46 7.12 -8.70 -17.68
CA ILE A 46 7.13 -7.54 -16.79
C ILE A 46 7.93 -7.84 -15.52
N MET A 47 7.79 -9.04 -14.94
CA MET A 47 8.60 -9.45 -13.79
C MET A 47 10.09 -9.48 -14.10
N LYS A 48 10.51 -9.90 -15.31
CA LYS A 48 11.91 -9.84 -15.76
C LYS A 48 12.43 -8.39 -15.75
N LEU A 49 11.66 -7.44 -16.27
CA LEU A 49 12.05 -6.03 -16.30
C LEU A 49 12.19 -5.40 -14.91
N LEU A 50 11.40 -5.88 -13.95
CA LEU A 50 11.39 -5.41 -12.56
C LEU A 50 12.40 -6.15 -11.65
N ASN A 51 13.14 -7.11 -12.17
CA ASN A 51 14.18 -7.82 -11.42
C ASN A 51 15.47 -6.98 -11.36
N TYR A 52 16.10 -6.92 -10.18
CA TYR A 52 17.38 -6.22 -9.95
C TYR A 52 17.49 -4.84 -10.63
N VAL A 53 16.47 -3.97 -10.46
CA VAL A 53 16.32 -2.69 -11.19
C VAL A 53 17.51 -1.74 -11.02
N LEU A 54 18.21 -1.83 -9.89
CA LEU A 54 19.38 -1.01 -9.59
C LEU A 54 20.63 -1.38 -10.41
N GLN A 55 20.64 -2.55 -11.05
CA GLN A 55 21.72 -3.01 -11.93
C GLN A 55 21.30 -3.04 -13.41
N PRO A 56 22.25 -3.09 -14.35
CA PRO A 56 21.95 -3.53 -15.71
C PRO A 56 21.20 -4.86 -15.70
N THR A 57 20.28 -5.06 -16.64
CA THR A 57 19.50 -6.30 -16.69
C THR A 57 20.40 -7.54 -16.75
N VAL A 58 20.02 -8.60 -16.04
CA VAL A 58 20.68 -9.92 -16.11
C VAL A 58 20.24 -10.73 -17.33
N TYR A 59 19.18 -10.29 -18.01
CA TYR A 59 18.55 -11.03 -19.09
C TYR A 59 19.06 -10.55 -20.46
N GLU A 60 19.68 -11.44 -21.22
CA GLU A 60 20.28 -11.08 -22.51
C GLU A 60 19.25 -10.70 -23.56
N ASP A 61 18.07 -11.31 -23.55
CA ASP A 61 16.97 -10.97 -24.46
C ASP A 61 16.50 -9.52 -24.28
N ILE A 62 16.45 -9.02 -23.03
CA ILE A 62 16.15 -7.61 -22.77
C ILE A 62 17.26 -6.71 -23.33
N LYS A 63 18.54 -7.10 -23.23
CA LYS A 63 19.66 -6.30 -23.77
C LYS A 63 19.66 -6.27 -25.29
N GLU A 64 19.45 -7.42 -25.93
CA GLU A 64 19.37 -7.54 -27.39
C GLU A 64 18.27 -6.63 -27.94
N VAL A 65 17.04 -6.76 -27.41
CA VAL A 65 15.92 -5.90 -27.79
C VAL A 65 16.22 -4.42 -27.52
N ALA A 66 16.82 -4.10 -26.37
CA ALA A 66 17.17 -2.72 -26.05
C ALA A 66 18.25 -2.14 -26.98
N ARG A 67 19.14 -2.96 -27.56
CA ARG A 67 20.18 -2.53 -28.52
C ARG A 67 19.62 -2.36 -29.93
N GLU A 68 18.79 -3.30 -30.37
CA GLU A 68 18.23 -3.33 -31.73
C GLU A 68 17.08 -2.33 -31.92
N TYR A 69 16.28 -2.09 -30.89
CA TYR A 69 15.11 -1.23 -31.02
C TYR A 69 15.48 0.25 -31.12
N MET A 70 15.21 0.85 -32.28
CA MET A 70 15.39 2.28 -32.54
C MET A 70 14.08 3.04 -32.34
N LEU A 71 13.98 3.79 -31.24
CA LEU A 71 12.76 4.51 -30.87
C LEU A 71 12.33 5.54 -31.93
N GLU A 72 13.28 6.29 -32.49
CA GLU A 72 13.02 7.36 -33.47
C GLU A 72 12.54 6.83 -34.84
N GLU A 73 12.94 5.62 -35.23
CA GLU A 73 12.52 4.99 -36.49
C GLU A 73 11.11 4.37 -36.40
N ASN A 74 10.62 4.10 -35.19
CA ASN A 74 9.35 3.43 -34.93
C ASN A 74 8.23 4.40 -34.48
N THR A 75 8.32 5.69 -34.85
CA THR A 75 7.31 6.71 -34.46
C THR A 75 5.90 6.37 -34.93
N ASP A 76 5.75 5.65 -36.05
CA ASP A 76 4.48 5.17 -36.60
C ASP A 76 3.84 4.05 -35.75
N LYS A 77 4.58 3.46 -34.81
CA LYS A 77 4.11 2.38 -33.93
C LYS A 77 3.46 2.88 -32.64
N TYR A 78 3.33 4.19 -32.50
CA TYR A 78 2.64 4.84 -31.38
C TYR A 78 1.35 5.50 -31.87
N SER A 79 0.30 5.41 -31.07
CA SER A 79 -1.00 6.01 -31.39
C SER A 79 -0.95 7.53 -31.49
N LYS A 80 0.04 8.15 -30.83
CA LYS A 80 0.37 9.57 -30.94
C LYS A 80 1.84 9.68 -31.33
N SER A 81 2.16 10.23 -32.48
CA SER A 81 3.55 10.32 -32.97
C SER A 81 4.39 11.36 -32.23
N ASP A 82 3.76 12.42 -31.73
CA ASP A 82 4.43 13.54 -31.03
C ASP A 82 5.07 13.13 -29.70
N VAL A 83 4.59 12.04 -29.08
CA VAL A 83 5.08 11.57 -27.78
C VAL A 83 6.53 11.08 -27.86
N VAL A 84 6.92 10.47 -28.97
CA VAL A 84 8.28 9.99 -29.20
C VAL A 84 9.22 11.17 -29.37
N THR A 85 8.85 12.15 -30.20
CA THR A 85 9.65 13.36 -30.43
C THR A 85 9.88 14.14 -29.13
N LYS A 86 8.81 14.42 -28.37
CA LYS A 86 8.88 15.13 -27.08
C LYS A 86 9.72 14.38 -26.04
N PHE A 87 9.62 13.05 -26.01
CA PHE A 87 10.46 12.24 -25.15
C PHE A 87 11.93 12.34 -25.56
N MET A 88 12.24 12.17 -26.84
CA MET A 88 13.61 12.20 -27.35
C MET A 88 14.29 13.56 -27.18
N GLU A 89 13.55 14.66 -27.35
CA GLU A 89 14.05 16.01 -27.02
C GLU A 89 14.49 16.09 -25.56
N THR A 90 13.66 15.59 -24.64
CA THR A 90 13.96 15.59 -23.20
C THR A 90 15.12 14.64 -22.88
N PHE A 91 15.15 13.48 -23.52
CA PHE A 91 16.22 12.49 -23.35
C PHE A 91 17.58 13.04 -23.80
N LYS A 92 17.63 13.70 -24.96
CA LYS A 92 18.84 14.34 -25.51
C LYS A 92 19.32 15.52 -24.64
N MET A 93 18.42 16.23 -23.95
CA MET A 93 18.78 17.28 -22.99
C MET A 93 19.32 16.76 -21.66
N GLY A 94 19.18 15.46 -21.40
CA GLY A 94 19.55 14.83 -20.13
C GLY A 94 18.36 14.71 -19.18
N MET A 95 18.19 13.49 -18.65
CA MET A 95 17.18 13.15 -17.65
C MET A 95 17.83 12.88 -16.29
N LEU A 96 17.04 12.61 -15.25
CA LEU A 96 17.54 12.14 -13.97
C LEU A 96 18.57 11.00 -14.17
N PRO A 97 19.81 11.15 -13.70
CA PRO A 97 20.84 10.14 -13.89
C PRO A 97 20.48 8.80 -13.25
N ARG A 98 21.05 7.71 -13.77
CA ARG A 98 20.99 6.40 -13.11
C ARG A 98 21.79 6.44 -11.80
N GLY A 99 21.29 5.79 -10.76
CA GLY A 99 21.88 5.80 -9.42
C GLY A 99 21.27 6.85 -8.49
N GLU A 100 20.77 7.96 -9.03
CA GLU A 100 20.06 8.97 -8.25
C GLU A 100 18.67 8.50 -7.79
N VAL A 101 18.15 9.14 -6.75
CA VAL A 101 16.84 8.78 -6.19
C VAL A 101 15.73 9.53 -6.93
N PHE A 102 14.74 8.78 -7.42
CA PHE A 102 13.53 9.35 -8.03
C PHE A 102 12.51 9.75 -6.96
N VAL A 103 12.01 10.98 -7.04
CA VAL A 103 11.21 11.65 -6.00
C VAL A 103 9.93 12.21 -6.59
N HIS A 104 8.79 11.81 -6.01
CA HIS A 104 7.46 12.10 -6.56
C HIS A 104 7.00 13.56 -6.37
N THR A 105 7.59 14.31 -5.43
CA THR A 105 7.25 15.73 -5.21
C THR A 105 8.10 16.69 -6.05
N ASN A 106 9.20 16.20 -6.65
CA ASN A 106 10.04 16.99 -7.53
C ASN A 106 9.37 17.17 -8.89
N ALA A 107 9.11 18.43 -9.27
CA ALA A 107 8.34 18.75 -10.47
C ALA A 107 9.05 18.33 -11.77
N LEU A 108 10.36 18.53 -11.86
CA LEU A 108 11.15 18.19 -13.04
C LEU A 108 11.22 16.67 -13.24
N GLN A 109 11.51 15.94 -12.16
CA GLN A 109 11.57 14.48 -12.22
C GLN A 109 10.20 13.88 -12.58
N MET A 110 9.12 14.44 -12.03
CA MET A 110 7.76 14.02 -12.38
C MET A 110 7.40 14.33 -13.83
N GLU A 111 7.77 15.50 -14.36
CA GLU A 111 7.56 15.81 -15.79
C GLU A 111 8.26 14.79 -16.69
N GLN A 112 9.51 14.44 -16.37
CA GLN A 112 10.27 13.41 -17.06
C GLN A 112 9.58 12.04 -16.98
N ALA A 113 9.12 11.64 -15.79
CA ALA A 113 8.39 10.38 -15.57
C ALA A 113 7.08 10.32 -16.37
N VAL A 114 6.35 11.44 -16.49
CA VAL A 114 5.12 11.53 -17.30
C VAL A 114 5.43 11.35 -18.79
N LYS A 115 6.54 11.89 -19.31
CA LYS A 115 6.96 11.65 -20.69
C LYS A 115 7.31 10.18 -20.93
N VAL A 116 7.96 9.53 -19.98
CA VAL A 116 8.25 8.08 -20.01
C VAL A 116 6.96 7.26 -19.98
N PHE A 117 6.01 7.62 -19.12
CA PHE A 117 4.70 6.98 -19.09
C PHE A 117 3.97 7.14 -20.44
N ARG A 118 3.99 8.33 -21.04
CA ARG A 118 3.29 8.59 -22.31
C ARG A 118 3.79 7.69 -23.44
N ILE A 119 5.11 7.52 -23.60
CA ILE A 119 5.63 6.62 -24.64
C ILE A 119 5.23 5.16 -24.40
N LEU A 120 5.20 4.71 -23.13
CA LEU A 120 4.74 3.36 -22.77
C LEU A 120 3.23 3.19 -23.01
N TYR A 121 2.43 4.19 -22.63
CA TYR A 121 0.97 4.14 -22.75
C TYR A 121 0.51 4.20 -24.21
N PHE A 122 1.13 5.04 -25.03
CA PHE A 122 0.73 5.24 -26.43
C PHE A 122 1.34 4.23 -27.41
N ALA A 123 2.14 3.26 -26.97
CA ALA A 123 2.55 2.14 -27.81
C ALA A 123 1.30 1.35 -28.29
N LYS A 124 1.16 1.10 -29.60
CA LYS A 124 -0.07 0.58 -30.21
C LYS A 124 -0.47 -0.81 -29.70
N ASP A 125 0.50 -1.65 -29.38
CA ASP A 125 0.29 -3.02 -28.93
C ASP A 125 1.31 -3.41 -27.85
N TYR A 126 1.14 -4.63 -27.32
CA TYR A 126 1.99 -5.15 -26.26
C TYR A 126 3.44 -5.36 -26.71
N ASP A 127 3.67 -5.64 -27.99
CA ASP A 127 5.02 -5.92 -28.52
C ASP A 127 5.86 -4.64 -28.56
N TYR A 128 5.30 -3.54 -29.08
CA TYR A 128 5.97 -2.24 -29.03
C TYR A 128 6.05 -1.68 -27.60
N PHE A 129 5.05 -1.95 -26.76
CA PHE A 129 5.11 -1.60 -25.34
C PHE A 129 6.30 -2.28 -24.63
N ILE A 130 6.45 -3.60 -24.78
CA ILE A 130 7.53 -4.33 -24.10
C ILE A 130 8.90 -4.00 -24.70
N LYS A 131 9.02 -3.79 -26.02
CA LYS A 131 10.25 -3.33 -26.66
C LYS A 131 10.68 -1.94 -26.16
N THR A 132 9.72 -1.03 -26.04
CA THR A 132 9.93 0.30 -25.44
C THR A 132 10.35 0.19 -23.98
N ALA A 133 9.72 -0.70 -23.21
CA ALA A 133 10.08 -0.93 -21.81
C ALA A 133 11.50 -1.51 -21.67
N CYS A 134 11.92 -2.44 -22.55
CA CYS A 134 13.29 -2.95 -22.58
C CYS A 134 14.30 -1.82 -22.88
N TRP A 135 13.99 -0.97 -23.87
CA TRP A 135 14.84 0.15 -24.23
C TRP A 135 15.03 1.15 -23.07
N LEU A 136 13.95 1.45 -22.35
CA LEU A 136 13.95 2.35 -21.20
C LEU A 136 14.69 1.74 -20.01
N ARG A 137 14.46 0.47 -19.70
CA ARG A 137 15.07 -0.25 -18.57
C ARG A 137 16.59 -0.12 -18.51
N GLU A 138 17.24 -0.02 -19.67
CA GLU A 138 18.69 0.11 -19.78
C GLU A 138 19.21 1.56 -19.82
N ARG A 139 18.34 2.55 -20.06
CA ARG A 139 18.77 3.93 -20.39
C ARG A 139 18.32 5.01 -19.42
N ILE A 140 17.25 4.80 -18.67
CA ILE A 140 16.72 5.80 -17.72
C ILE A 140 16.94 5.37 -16.27
N ASN A 141 16.70 6.30 -15.34
CA ASN A 141 16.72 6.02 -13.91
C ASN A 141 15.76 4.88 -13.54
N GLY A 142 16.24 3.93 -12.72
CA GLY A 142 15.48 2.74 -12.34
C GLY A 142 14.18 3.05 -11.56
N GLY A 143 14.20 4.04 -10.66
CA GLY A 143 13.03 4.41 -9.88
C GLY A 143 11.96 5.07 -10.76
N MET A 144 12.40 5.94 -11.67
CA MET A 144 11.53 6.55 -12.68
C MET A 144 10.94 5.50 -13.63
N PHE A 145 11.74 4.53 -14.05
CA PHE A 145 11.29 3.40 -14.87
C PHE A 145 10.20 2.59 -14.16
N VAL A 146 10.43 2.17 -12.91
CA VAL A 146 9.44 1.39 -12.15
C VAL A 146 8.15 2.16 -11.95
N TYR A 147 8.24 3.45 -11.64
CA TYR A 147 7.07 4.32 -11.51
C TYR A 147 6.25 4.36 -12.82
N ALA A 148 6.91 4.68 -13.95
CA ALA A 148 6.24 4.83 -15.23
C ALA A 148 5.70 3.50 -15.78
N LEU A 149 6.44 2.41 -15.59
CA LEU A 149 6.01 1.06 -15.98
C LEU A 149 4.80 0.61 -15.15
N THR A 150 4.82 0.83 -13.83
CA THR A 150 3.68 0.50 -12.95
C THR A 150 2.42 1.24 -13.40
N ALA A 151 2.53 2.56 -13.64
CA ALA A 151 1.42 3.34 -14.17
C ALA A 151 0.96 2.81 -15.56
N ALA A 152 1.88 2.51 -16.48
CA ALA A 152 1.50 1.99 -17.79
C ALA A 152 0.73 0.66 -17.69
N VAL A 153 1.18 -0.28 -16.87
CA VAL A 153 0.50 -1.57 -16.64
C VAL A 153 -0.88 -1.40 -16.00
N PHE A 154 -1.08 -0.37 -15.18
CA PHE A 154 -2.37 -0.05 -14.55
C PHE A 154 -3.42 0.50 -15.51
N HIS A 155 -3.00 1.16 -16.58
CA HIS A 155 -3.90 1.93 -17.44
C HIS A 155 -4.04 1.36 -18.86
N ARG A 156 -3.08 0.54 -19.34
CA ARG A 156 -3.19 -0.06 -20.67
C ARG A 156 -4.19 -1.23 -20.70
N SER A 157 -4.99 -1.29 -21.77
CA SER A 157 -6.01 -2.32 -21.97
C SER A 157 -5.45 -3.72 -22.22
N ASP A 158 -4.29 -3.82 -22.85
CA ASP A 158 -3.60 -5.08 -23.14
C ASP A 158 -2.80 -5.65 -21.95
N CYS A 159 -2.72 -4.89 -20.86
CA CYS A 159 -2.09 -5.25 -19.59
C CYS A 159 -3.11 -5.60 -18.49
N VAL A 160 -4.41 -5.63 -18.80
CA VAL A 160 -5.45 -6.00 -17.85
C VAL A 160 -5.25 -7.46 -17.40
N GLY A 161 -5.30 -7.69 -16.08
CA GLY A 161 -5.11 -9.01 -15.48
C GLY A 161 -3.66 -9.36 -15.11
N ILE A 162 -2.65 -8.61 -15.58
CA ILE A 162 -1.25 -8.82 -15.16
C ILE A 162 -1.09 -8.52 -13.66
N THR A 163 -0.47 -9.43 -12.90
CA THR A 163 -0.06 -9.15 -11.52
C THR A 163 1.36 -8.59 -11.50
N LEU A 164 1.60 -7.55 -10.70
CA LEU A 164 2.92 -6.98 -10.51
C LEU A 164 3.54 -7.49 -9.20
N PRO A 165 4.88 -7.64 -9.16
CA PRO A 165 5.61 -7.77 -7.91
C PRO A 165 5.21 -6.67 -6.91
N ALA A 166 5.20 -7.03 -5.63
CA ALA A 166 4.94 -6.05 -4.59
C ALA A 166 6.03 -4.96 -4.62
N PRO A 167 5.71 -3.66 -4.41
CA PRO A 167 6.70 -2.59 -4.49
C PRO A 167 7.85 -2.77 -3.51
N TYR A 168 7.58 -3.41 -2.37
CA TYR A 168 8.57 -3.75 -1.36
C TYR A 168 9.55 -4.84 -1.80
N GLU A 169 9.20 -5.71 -2.74
CA GLU A 169 10.14 -6.65 -3.35
C GLU A 169 10.96 -6.00 -4.48
N ILE A 170 10.41 -5.02 -5.20
CA ILE A 170 11.12 -4.31 -6.28
C ILE A 170 12.13 -3.32 -5.70
N TYR A 171 11.72 -2.52 -4.72
CA TYR A 171 12.51 -1.49 -4.05
C TYR A 171 12.46 -1.66 -2.53
N PRO A 172 13.16 -2.65 -1.94
CA PRO A 172 13.10 -2.91 -0.50
C PRO A 172 13.57 -1.74 0.37
N TYR A 173 14.48 -0.90 -0.14
CA TYR A 173 15.05 0.26 0.55
C TYR A 173 13.99 1.18 1.20
N PHE A 174 12.82 1.35 0.58
CA PHE A 174 11.77 2.23 1.12
C PHE A 174 10.86 1.56 2.16
N PHE A 175 11.01 0.25 2.33
CA PHE A 175 10.13 -0.55 3.17
C PHE A 175 10.83 -1.15 4.36
N VAL A 176 12.17 -1.21 4.35
CA VAL A 176 12.97 -1.78 5.44
C VAL A 176 13.92 -0.80 6.10
N ASP A 177 14.16 -0.98 7.39
CA ASP A 177 15.13 -0.18 8.15
C ASP A 177 16.56 -0.34 7.61
N SER A 178 17.33 0.74 7.68
CA SER A 178 18.70 0.84 7.16
C SER A 178 19.63 -0.23 7.72
N HIS A 179 19.43 -0.61 8.98
CA HIS A 179 20.23 -1.64 9.64
C HIS A 179 20.02 -3.03 9.01
N VAL A 180 18.83 -3.34 8.49
CA VAL A 180 18.51 -4.61 7.83
C VAL A 180 19.27 -4.68 6.50
N ILE A 181 19.22 -3.61 5.71
CA ILE A 181 19.97 -3.50 4.44
C ILE A 181 21.47 -3.64 4.68
N ASN A 182 22.01 -2.94 5.69
CA ASN A 182 23.44 -3.01 6.01
C ASN A 182 23.89 -4.41 6.42
N LYS A 183 23.10 -5.11 7.24
CA LYS A 183 23.35 -6.51 7.60
C LYS A 183 23.27 -7.43 6.38
N ALA A 184 22.33 -7.19 5.46
CA ALA A 184 22.24 -7.96 4.21
C ALA A 184 23.48 -7.77 3.33
N PHE A 185 23.97 -6.53 3.19
CA PHE A 185 25.23 -6.25 2.50
C PHE A 185 26.44 -6.91 3.16
N MET A 186 26.52 -6.87 4.50
CA MET A 186 27.57 -7.54 5.26
C MET A 186 27.58 -9.05 4.93
N MET A 187 26.42 -9.71 5.00
CA MET A 187 26.28 -11.14 4.69
C MET A 187 26.58 -11.46 3.23
N LYS A 188 26.27 -10.55 2.31
CA LYS A 188 26.61 -10.69 0.89
C LYS A 188 28.11 -10.63 0.64
N MET A 189 28.79 -9.65 1.24
CA MET A 189 30.24 -9.47 1.08
C MET A 189 31.04 -10.61 1.68
N THR A 190 30.59 -11.18 2.80
CA THR A 190 31.28 -12.30 3.45
C THR A 190 30.86 -13.67 2.93
N LYS A 191 29.94 -13.75 1.96
CA LYS A 191 29.31 -15.01 1.50
C LYS A 191 28.75 -15.84 2.66
N ALA A 192 28.08 -15.15 3.58
CA ALA A 192 27.56 -15.64 4.85
C ALA A 192 28.59 -16.22 5.84
N ALA A 193 29.89 -16.04 5.61
CA ALA A 193 30.93 -16.36 6.58
C ALA A 193 31.01 -15.25 7.64
N THR A 194 30.34 -15.45 8.78
CA THR A 194 30.42 -14.54 9.92
C THR A 194 30.47 -15.35 11.21
N ASP A 195 31.06 -14.76 12.25
CA ASP A 195 31.13 -15.36 13.59
C ASP A 195 29.71 -15.73 14.09
N PRO A 196 29.47 -17.00 14.47
CA PRO A 196 28.18 -17.44 15.01
C PRO A 196 27.68 -16.58 16.18
N VAL A 197 28.58 -16.05 17.01
CA VAL A 197 28.23 -15.16 18.13
C VAL A 197 27.64 -13.85 17.62
N LEU A 198 28.28 -13.26 16.61
CA LEU A 198 27.82 -12.02 15.98
C LEU A 198 26.49 -12.21 15.25
N MET A 199 26.33 -13.34 14.55
CA MET A 199 25.07 -13.70 13.89
C MET A 199 23.92 -13.79 14.88
N ASN A 200 24.13 -14.47 16.01
CA ASN A 200 23.11 -14.58 17.06
C ASN A 200 22.77 -13.20 17.65
N TYR A 201 23.78 -12.37 17.92
CA TYR A 201 23.58 -11.01 18.43
C TYR A 201 22.74 -10.14 17.47
N TYR A 202 23.05 -10.17 16.18
CA TYR A 202 22.32 -9.41 15.17
C TYR A 202 21.00 -10.03 14.71
N GLY A 203 20.65 -11.23 15.20
CA GLY A 203 19.45 -11.96 14.80
C GLY A 203 19.50 -12.46 13.35
N ILE A 204 20.68 -12.86 12.89
CA ILE A 204 20.89 -13.38 11.54
C ILE A 204 20.89 -14.91 11.63
N LYS A 205 20.05 -15.56 10.83
CA LYS A 205 20.00 -17.01 10.69
C LYS A 205 20.23 -17.39 9.24
N VAL A 206 21.26 -18.20 8.99
CA VAL A 206 21.50 -18.81 7.67
C VAL A 206 20.90 -20.21 7.73
N THR A 207 20.01 -20.50 6.79
CA THR A 207 19.35 -21.81 6.69
C THR A 207 20.02 -22.67 5.63
N ASP A 208 19.83 -23.98 5.72
CA ASP A 208 20.39 -24.98 4.79
C ASP A 208 19.98 -24.76 3.32
N LYS A 209 18.91 -23.98 3.07
CA LYS A 209 18.40 -23.64 1.74
C LYS A 209 19.03 -22.37 1.14
N SER A 210 20.25 -22.00 1.56
CA SER A 210 20.93 -20.76 1.15
C SER A 210 20.08 -19.49 1.35
N MET A 211 19.31 -19.45 2.44
CA MET A 211 18.47 -18.29 2.79
C MET A 211 18.98 -17.65 4.08
N VAL A 212 19.21 -16.35 4.02
CA VAL A 212 19.68 -15.49 5.12
C VAL A 212 18.48 -14.71 5.66
N VAL A 213 18.05 -15.06 6.88
CA VAL A 213 16.97 -14.39 7.59
C VAL A 213 17.56 -13.37 8.55
N ILE A 214 17.20 -12.11 8.41
CA ILE A 214 17.64 -10.99 9.25
C ILE A 214 16.44 -10.52 10.08
N ASP A 215 16.53 -10.69 11.39
CA ASP A 215 15.49 -10.23 12.31
C ASP A 215 15.50 -8.71 12.45
N TRP A 216 14.43 -8.08 11.98
CA TRP A 216 14.21 -6.64 12.07
C TRP A 216 14.26 -6.14 13.52
N ARG A 217 13.79 -6.96 14.48
CA ARG A 217 13.66 -6.56 15.89
C ARG A 217 15.01 -6.29 16.55
N LYS A 218 16.11 -6.81 15.99
CA LYS A 218 17.47 -6.64 16.52
C LYS A 218 18.16 -5.36 16.04
N GLY A 219 17.38 -4.33 15.72
CA GLY A 219 17.86 -2.97 15.48
C GLY A 219 18.22 -2.22 16.77
N VAL A 220 18.59 -0.94 16.68
CA VAL A 220 18.77 -0.08 17.87
C VAL A 220 17.50 0.74 18.10
N ARG A 221 17.05 0.87 19.35
CA ARG A 221 15.89 1.72 19.69
C ARG A 221 16.20 3.18 19.37
N ARG A 222 15.39 3.73 18.48
CA ARG A 222 15.38 5.14 18.12
C ARG A 222 13.93 5.59 18.16
N SER A 223 13.46 5.98 19.34
CA SER A 223 12.14 6.59 19.52
C SER A 223 12.31 8.09 19.73
N LEU A 224 11.58 8.87 18.95
CA LEU A 224 11.54 10.33 19.06
C LEU A 224 10.26 10.83 19.72
N SER A 225 9.15 10.08 19.60
CA SER A 225 7.86 10.54 20.11
C SER A 225 6.92 9.38 20.46
N GLU A 226 5.80 9.69 21.11
CA GLU A 226 4.77 8.71 21.42
C GLU A 226 4.14 8.08 20.16
N ASP A 227 4.28 8.72 19.00
CA ASP A 227 3.76 8.20 17.74
C ASP A 227 4.47 6.90 17.30
N ASP A 228 5.65 6.60 17.86
CA ASP A 228 6.39 5.35 17.59
C ASP A 228 5.68 4.10 18.14
N LYS A 229 4.72 4.24 19.09
CA LYS A 229 3.97 3.13 19.71
C LYS A 229 3.13 2.34 18.72
N TYR A 230 2.67 2.99 17.65
CA TYR A 230 1.85 2.39 16.59
C TYR A 230 2.61 2.28 15.25
N SER A 231 3.96 2.28 15.31
CA SER A 231 4.83 2.09 14.13
C SER A 231 4.57 0.77 13.40
N TYR A 232 4.16 -0.30 14.09
CA TYR A 232 3.73 -1.56 13.46
C TYR A 232 2.59 -1.38 12.45
N PHE A 233 1.79 -0.31 12.60
CA PHE A 233 0.72 0.05 11.66
C PHE A 233 1.24 1.01 10.58
N THR A 234 1.86 2.13 10.96
CA THR A 234 2.30 3.15 9.99
C THR A 234 3.46 2.71 9.10
N GLU A 235 4.32 1.81 9.59
CA GLU A 235 5.44 1.22 8.85
C GLU A 235 5.09 -0.12 8.19
N ASP A 236 3.84 -0.61 8.32
CA ASP A 236 3.42 -1.85 7.66
C ASP A 236 3.61 -1.76 6.14
N VAL A 237 4.22 -2.81 5.57
CA VAL A 237 4.61 -2.83 4.16
C VAL A 237 3.41 -2.84 3.21
N ASP A 238 2.31 -3.50 3.57
CA ASP A 238 1.11 -3.52 2.73
C ASP A 238 0.28 -2.24 2.90
N LEU A 239 0.31 -1.58 4.07
CA LEU A 239 -0.32 -0.26 4.23
C LEU A 239 0.35 0.80 3.34
N ASN A 240 1.70 0.83 3.35
CA ASN A 240 2.45 1.75 2.49
C ASN A 240 2.31 1.39 1.00
N THR A 241 2.21 0.09 0.67
CA THR A 241 1.88 -0.37 -0.68
C THR A 241 0.47 0.06 -1.12
N TYR A 242 -0.52 0.02 -0.22
CA TYR A 242 -1.87 0.50 -0.49
C TYR A 242 -1.86 1.98 -0.88
N MET A 243 -1.12 2.83 -0.17
CA MET A 243 -0.99 4.25 -0.52
C MET A 243 -0.35 4.46 -1.90
N TYR A 244 0.72 3.70 -2.19
CA TYR A 244 1.37 3.76 -3.50
C TYR A 244 0.43 3.34 -4.63
N TYR A 245 -0.31 2.23 -4.47
CA TYR A 245 -1.25 1.77 -5.48
C TYR A 245 -2.51 2.62 -5.61
N LEU A 246 -2.95 3.28 -4.54
CA LEU A 246 -4.00 4.30 -4.62
C LEU A 246 -3.58 5.45 -5.54
N HIS A 247 -2.34 5.93 -5.37
CA HIS A 247 -1.74 6.93 -6.26
C HIS A 247 -1.55 6.39 -7.69
N MET A 248 -1.17 5.12 -7.88
CA MET A 248 -1.00 4.53 -9.23
C MET A 248 -2.33 4.35 -9.99
N ASN A 249 -3.45 4.11 -9.30
CA ASN A 249 -4.76 4.02 -9.94
C ASN A 249 -5.28 5.39 -10.39
N TYR A 250 -4.95 6.41 -9.61
CA TYR A 250 -5.45 7.77 -9.79
C TYR A 250 -4.32 8.81 -9.71
N PRO A 251 -3.31 8.76 -10.61
CA PRO A 251 -2.21 9.70 -10.54
C PRO A 251 -2.72 11.12 -10.79
N TYR A 252 -2.33 12.07 -9.94
CA TYR A 252 -2.82 13.45 -10.03
C TYR A 252 -2.53 14.12 -11.39
N TRP A 253 -1.43 13.73 -12.04
CA TRP A 253 -1.01 14.29 -13.33
C TRP A 253 -1.74 13.67 -14.53
N MET A 254 -2.55 12.61 -14.34
CA MET A 254 -3.23 11.91 -15.42
C MET A 254 -4.59 12.55 -15.72
N THR A 255 -4.57 13.77 -16.28
CA THR A 255 -5.79 14.57 -16.52
C THR A 255 -6.39 14.38 -17.92
N ASP A 256 -5.57 14.00 -18.92
CA ASP A 256 -6.02 13.92 -20.32
C ASP A 256 -7.20 12.94 -20.45
N GLU A 257 -8.23 13.34 -21.19
CA GLU A 257 -9.46 12.53 -21.37
C GLU A 257 -9.19 11.17 -22.02
N VAL A 258 -8.09 11.04 -22.76
CA VAL A 258 -7.65 9.83 -23.45
C VAL A 258 -7.40 8.66 -22.49
N TYR A 259 -7.18 8.93 -21.19
CA TYR A 259 -7.00 7.88 -20.18
C TYR A 259 -8.32 7.37 -19.59
N GLY A 260 -9.46 8.02 -19.86
CA GLY A 260 -10.78 7.60 -19.38
C GLY A 260 -11.04 7.80 -17.88
N LEU A 261 -10.04 8.25 -17.10
CA LEU A 261 -10.14 8.45 -15.64
C LEU A 261 -11.22 9.45 -15.21
N ASN A 262 -11.51 10.44 -16.05
CA ASN A 262 -12.55 11.43 -15.80
C ASN A 262 -13.97 10.81 -15.71
N LYS A 263 -14.11 9.55 -16.16
CA LYS A 263 -15.34 8.77 -16.06
C LYS A 263 -15.41 7.93 -14.79
N GLU A 264 -14.44 8.05 -13.90
CA GLU A 264 -14.38 7.41 -12.60
C GLU A 264 -14.65 8.47 -11.51
N ARG A 265 -15.34 8.14 -10.41
CA ARG A 265 -15.54 9.02 -9.23
C ARG A 265 -14.21 9.26 -8.49
N GLN A 266 -13.15 9.60 -9.22
CA GLN A 266 -11.77 9.57 -8.78
C GLN A 266 -11.57 10.49 -7.58
N GLY A 267 -12.07 11.72 -7.65
CA GLY A 267 -11.95 12.70 -6.57
C GLY A 267 -12.61 12.19 -5.29
N GLU A 268 -13.85 11.72 -5.38
CA GLU A 268 -14.59 11.20 -4.24
C GLU A 268 -13.93 9.93 -3.65
N ILE A 269 -13.47 9.00 -4.51
CA ILE A 269 -12.76 7.78 -4.10
C ILE A 269 -11.48 8.13 -3.32
N LEU A 270 -10.67 9.05 -3.82
CA LEU A 270 -9.42 9.45 -3.17
C LEU A 270 -9.65 10.16 -1.83
N MET A 271 -10.62 11.07 -1.77
CA MET A 271 -10.98 11.73 -0.52
C MET A 271 -11.56 10.75 0.49
N TYR A 272 -12.44 9.84 0.05
CA TYR A 272 -13.00 8.83 0.92
C TYR A 272 -11.92 7.85 1.41
N ALA A 273 -10.98 7.43 0.56
CA ALA A 273 -9.83 6.61 0.96
C ALA A 273 -9.01 7.27 2.08
N ASN A 274 -8.73 8.57 1.96
CA ASN A 274 -8.02 9.33 3.00
C ASN A 274 -8.84 9.43 4.30
N SER A 275 -10.16 9.64 4.20
CA SER A 275 -11.06 9.63 5.37
C SER A 275 -11.04 8.28 6.09
N GLN A 276 -11.11 7.18 5.34
CA GLN A 276 -11.09 5.82 5.88
C GLN A 276 -9.74 5.47 6.51
N LEU A 277 -8.62 5.94 5.94
CA LEU A 277 -7.30 5.83 6.56
C LEU A 277 -7.22 6.58 7.90
N LEU A 278 -7.78 7.80 7.98
CA LEU A 278 -7.84 8.57 9.23
C LEU A 278 -8.70 7.87 10.30
N ALA A 279 -9.88 7.35 9.92
CA ALA A 279 -10.72 6.55 10.81
C ALA A 279 -9.99 5.29 11.30
N ARG A 280 -9.23 4.64 10.43
CA ARG A 280 -8.43 3.48 10.78
C ARG A 280 -7.29 3.80 11.76
N LEU A 281 -6.58 4.91 11.53
CA LEU A 281 -5.56 5.40 12.45
C LEU A 281 -6.17 5.78 13.79
N ARG A 282 -7.35 6.42 13.80
CA ARG A 282 -8.07 6.77 15.02
C ARG A 282 -8.31 5.55 15.92
N MET A 283 -8.72 4.43 15.32
CA MET A 283 -8.89 3.17 16.05
C MET A 283 -7.57 2.59 16.58
N GLU A 284 -6.45 2.66 15.84
CA GLU A 284 -5.13 2.30 16.42
C GLU A 284 -4.76 3.20 17.58
N ARG A 285 -4.99 4.51 17.48
CA ARG A 285 -4.62 5.43 18.56
C ARG A 285 -5.41 5.12 19.83
N LEU A 286 -6.68 4.74 19.69
CA LEU A 286 -7.51 4.34 20.83
C LEU A 286 -7.03 3.04 21.50
N SER A 287 -6.49 2.07 20.75
CA SER A 287 -5.90 0.86 21.36
C SER A 287 -4.72 1.19 22.29
N HIS A 288 -4.00 2.28 21.99
CA HIS A 288 -2.90 2.82 22.79
C HIS A 288 -3.32 3.92 23.78
N LYS A 289 -4.63 4.11 24.00
CA LYS A 289 -5.21 5.17 24.87
C LYS A 289 -4.80 6.59 24.44
N MET A 290 -4.55 6.80 23.15
CA MET A 290 -4.19 8.08 22.59
C MET A 290 -5.42 8.79 22.00
N CYS A 291 -5.48 10.12 22.20
CA CYS A 291 -6.49 10.94 21.55
C CYS A 291 -6.21 11.11 20.05
N ASP A 292 -7.20 11.65 19.35
CA ASP A 292 -7.16 11.90 17.92
C ASP A 292 -5.99 12.83 17.56
N ILE A 293 -5.50 12.72 16.33
CA ILE A 293 -4.50 13.65 15.82
C ILE A 293 -5.13 15.03 15.63
N LYS A 294 -4.36 16.07 15.94
CA LYS A 294 -4.76 17.45 15.64
C LYS A 294 -4.40 17.80 14.20
N MET A 295 -5.14 18.73 13.60
CA MET A 295 -4.78 19.29 12.30
C MET A 295 -3.40 19.96 12.38
N PHE A 296 -2.68 19.92 11.26
CA PHE A 296 -1.39 20.59 11.17
C PHE A 296 -1.56 22.11 11.23
N MET A 297 -0.74 22.81 12.02
CA MET A 297 -0.74 24.27 12.12
C MET A 297 0.63 24.83 11.74
N TRP A 298 0.64 25.80 10.82
CA TRP A 298 1.89 26.40 10.31
C TRP A 298 2.56 27.31 11.32
N ASN A 299 1.78 27.99 12.16
CA ASN A 299 2.28 29.02 13.07
C ASN A 299 2.80 28.44 14.38
N GLU A 300 2.78 27.11 14.55
CA GLU A 300 3.26 26.42 15.73
C GLU A 300 4.41 25.45 15.39
N PRO A 301 5.40 25.29 16.28
CA PRO A 301 6.40 24.24 16.14
C PRO A 301 5.77 22.84 16.13
N VAL A 302 6.29 21.98 15.26
CA VAL A 302 5.91 20.57 15.18
C VAL A 302 6.52 19.82 16.36
N LYS A 303 5.73 19.61 17.42
CA LYS A 303 6.18 18.97 18.66
C LYS A 303 6.82 17.59 18.44
N ASN A 304 6.16 16.73 17.67
CA ASN A 304 6.60 15.35 17.42
C ASN A 304 7.40 15.30 16.11
N GLY A 305 8.69 15.03 16.25
CA GLY A 305 9.62 14.73 15.16
C GLY A 305 9.39 13.32 14.59
N TYR A 306 10.22 12.95 13.62
CA TYR A 306 10.15 11.65 12.96
C TYR A 306 11.54 11.21 12.45
N TRP A 307 11.89 9.96 12.71
CA TRP A 307 13.13 9.35 12.24
C TRP A 307 12.80 8.25 11.23
N PRO A 308 13.00 8.48 9.92
CA PRO A 308 12.62 7.52 8.90
C PRO A 308 13.33 6.17 8.96
N LYS A 309 14.56 6.14 9.48
CA LYS A 309 15.46 4.96 9.53
C LYS A 309 15.67 4.31 8.15
N ILE A 310 15.43 5.03 7.06
CA ILE A 310 15.55 4.54 5.69
C ILE A 310 16.90 4.97 5.12
N ARG A 311 17.63 4.00 4.57
CA ARG A 311 18.78 4.24 3.71
C ARG A 311 18.30 4.21 2.26
N LEU A 312 18.77 5.17 1.47
CA LEU A 312 18.47 5.29 0.06
C LEU A 312 19.42 4.41 -0.77
N PRO A 313 19.05 4.01 -2.00
CA PRO A 313 19.89 3.18 -2.86
C PRO A 313 21.27 3.76 -3.18
N ASN A 314 21.40 5.09 -3.15
CA ASN A 314 22.67 5.81 -3.38
C ASN A 314 23.59 5.83 -2.14
N GLY A 315 23.12 5.31 -1.00
CA GLY A 315 23.87 5.25 0.26
C GLY A 315 23.51 6.35 1.27
N ASP A 316 22.83 7.41 0.84
CA ASP A 316 22.39 8.49 1.73
C ASP A 316 21.28 8.02 2.68
N GLU A 317 21.12 8.73 3.78
CA GLU A 317 20.04 8.46 4.74
C GLU A 317 18.93 9.50 4.61
N MET A 318 17.68 9.06 4.75
CA MET A 318 16.56 10.00 4.79
C MET A 318 16.69 10.91 6.03
N PRO A 319 16.59 12.25 5.86
CA PRO A 319 16.81 13.21 6.93
C PRO A 319 15.78 13.09 8.06
N VAL A 320 16.26 13.26 9.29
CA VAL A 320 15.47 13.18 10.52
C VAL A 320 14.81 14.51 10.82
N ARG A 321 13.50 14.52 11.12
CA ARG A 321 12.85 15.69 11.71
C ARG A 321 13.01 15.63 13.22
N GLN A 322 13.74 16.59 13.79
CA GLN A 322 13.81 16.71 15.24
C GLN A 322 12.48 17.17 15.85
N ASN A 323 12.30 16.91 17.14
CA ASN A 323 11.17 17.44 17.90
C ASN A 323 11.21 18.97 17.92
N ASN A 324 10.03 19.59 17.99
CA ASN A 324 9.85 21.05 17.96
C ASN A 324 10.40 21.73 16.69
N PHE A 325 10.34 21.05 15.55
CA PHE A 325 10.73 21.61 14.26
C PHE A 325 9.84 22.80 13.86
N VAL A 326 10.44 23.90 13.44
CA VAL A 326 9.72 25.08 12.97
C VAL A 326 9.52 24.98 11.45
N PRO A 327 8.28 24.84 10.95
CA PRO A 327 8.03 24.60 9.54
C PRO A 327 8.16 25.85 8.66
N VAL A 328 7.94 27.04 9.23
CA VAL A 328 7.99 28.31 8.48
C VAL A 328 9.35 28.97 8.69
N THR A 329 10.06 29.20 7.60
CA THR A 329 11.36 29.89 7.56
C THR A 329 11.27 31.11 6.63
N SER A 330 12.29 31.96 6.65
CA SER A 330 12.38 33.12 5.73
C SER A 330 12.38 32.69 4.25
N GLU A 331 12.91 31.50 3.94
CA GLU A 331 13.05 30.98 2.58
C GLU A 331 11.72 30.48 2.00
N ASN A 332 10.86 29.86 2.81
CA ASN A 332 9.60 29.27 2.35
C ASN A 332 8.37 30.16 2.56
N LEU A 333 8.56 31.40 3.02
CA LEU A 333 7.47 32.34 3.31
C LEU A 333 6.56 32.60 2.09
N LYS A 334 7.14 32.71 0.88
CA LYS A 334 6.36 32.88 -0.35
C LYS A 334 5.44 31.68 -0.63
N LEU A 335 5.93 30.47 -0.39
CA LEU A 335 5.15 29.25 -0.56
C LEU A 335 4.05 29.15 0.49
N LYS A 336 4.31 29.59 1.73
CA LYS A 336 3.30 29.70 2.79
C LYS A 336 2.16 30.63 2.39
N MET A 337 2.48 31.84 1.91
CA MET A 337 1.45 32.81 1.49
C MET A 337 0.55 32.21 0.42
N LEU A 338 1.14 31.57 -0.59
CA LEU A 338 0.38 30.88 -1.64
C LEU A 338 -0.53 29.78 -1.09
N LEU A 339 -0.05 28.99 -0.13
CA LEU A 339 -0.83 27.95 0.52
C LEU A 339 -2.02 28.52 1.31
N ASP A 340 -1.80 29.59 2.06
CA ASP A 340 -2.85 30.26 2.83
C ASP A 340 -3.91 30.87 1.88
N ASP A 341 -3.49 31.49 0.76
CA ASP A 341 -4.38 32.04 -0.28
C ASP A 341 -5.25 30.95 -0.94
N VAL A 342 -4.64 29.81 -1.30
CA VAL A 342 -5.35 28.68 -1.93
C VAL A 342 -6.34 28.04 -0.95
N GLU A 343 -5.94 27.86 0.31
CA GLU A 343 -6.86 27.36 1.34
C GLU A 343 -8.04 28.30 1.56
N GLN A 344 -7.78 29.61 1.63
CA GLN A 344 -8.82 30.61 1.79
C GLN A 344 -9.79 30.59 0.60
N MET A 345 -9.28 30.58 -0.63
CA MET A 345 -10.07 30.51 -1.85
C MET A 345 -11.00 29.28 -1.86
N ILE A 346 -10.49 28.11 -1.47
CA ILE A 346 -11.30 26.88 -1.40
C ILE A 346 -12.39 26.99 -0.33
N ARG A 347 -12.06 27.50 0.86
CA ARG A 347 -13.02 27.63 1.96
C ARG A 347 -14.11 28.65 1.64
N GLU A 348 -13.75 29.82 1.11
CA GLU A 348 -14.71 30.83 0.66
C GLU A 348 -15.58 30.31 -0.49
N GLY A 349 -14.99 29.57 -1.42
CA GLY A 349 -15.71 28.91 -2.50
C GLY A 349 -16.76 27.92 -2.03
N ILE A 350 -16.43 27.12 -1.01
CA ILE A 350 -17.39 26.19 -0.39
C ILE A 350 -18.50 26.96 0.34
N LEU A 351 -18.17 28.02 1.09
CA LEU A 351 -19.15 28.80 1.85
C LEU A 351 -20.12 29.57 0.95
N THR A 352 -19.63 30.13 -0.16
CA THR A 352 -20.45 30.85 -1.14
C THR A 352 -21.16 29.91 -2.13
N GLY A 353 -20.75 28.64 -2.17
CA GLY A 353 -21.26 27.62 -3.08
C GLY A 353 -20.83 27.82 -4.53
N LYS A 354 -19.78 28.62 -4.80
CA LYS A 354 -19.23 28.86 -6.12
C LYS A 354 -17.73 29.22 -6.09
N ILE A 355 -16.95 28.73 -7.04
CA ILE A 355 -15.55 29.11 -7.25
C ILE A 355 -15.42 29.73 -8.64
N GLU A 356 -14.94 30.97 -8.71
CA GLU A 356 -14.61 31.65 -9.95
C GLU A 356 -13.17 31.32 -10.35
N ARG A 357 -12.98 30.89 -11.60
CA ARG A 357 -11.65 30.66 -12.18
C ARG A 357 -11.10 31.91 -12.84
N ARG A 358 -9.80 31.91 -13.10
CA ARG A 358 -9.12 33.00 -13.82
C ARG A 358 -9.55 33.15 -15.28
N ASP A 359 -10.04 32.08 -15.91
CA ASP A 359 -10.66 32.11 -17.24
C ASP A 359 -12.11 32.65 -17.21
N GLY A 360 -12.62 33.05 -16.04
CA GLY A 360 -13.99 33.53 -15.83
C GLY A 360 -15.03 32.41 -15.72
N THR A 361 -14.63 31.13 -15.76
CA THR A 361 -15.57 30.03 -15.60
C THR A 361 -16.00 29.87 -14.13
N MET A 362 -17.30 29.65 -13.93
CA MET A 362 -17.89 29.47 -12.60
C MET A 362 -18.11 28.00 -12.30
N ILE A 363 -17.45 27.50 -11.26
CA ILE A 363 -17.70 26.18 -10.67
C ILE A 363 -18.78 26.31 -9.60
N ASN A 364 -19.87 25.55 -9.70
CA ASN A 364 -20.90 25.49 -8.67
C ASN A 364 -20.60 24.35 -7.67
N LEU A 365 -20.81 24.62 -6.38
CA LEU A 365 -20.55 23.69 -5.26
C LEU A 365 -21.74 23.65 -4.31
N LYS A 366 -22.94 23.29 -4.81
CA LYS A 366 -24.18 23.29 -4.02
C LYS A 366 -24.82 21.91 -3.88
N LYS A 367 -24.59 21.02 -4.85
CA LYS A 367 -25.20 19.71 -4.93
C LYS A 367 -24.26 18.63 -4.40
N PRO A 368 -24.76 17.50 -3.90
CA PRO A 368 -23.93 16.37 -3.48
C PRO A 368 -22.97 15.87 -4.58
N GLU A 369 -23.40 15.94 -5.84
CA GLU A 369 -22.65 15.58 -7.04
C GLU A 369 -21.40 16.46 -7.27
N ASP A 370 -21.42 17.71 -6.81
CA ASP A 370 -20.33 18.67 -6.99
C ASP A 370 -19.07 18.27 -6.18
N VAL A 371 -19.19 17.28 -5.29
CA VAL A 371 -18.10 16.71 -4.49
C VAL A 371 -16.94 16.22 -5.35
N GLU A 372 -17.24 15.63 -6.51
CA GLU A 372 -16.23 15.11 -7.43
C GLU A 372 -15.38 16.26 -8.00
N MET A 373 -16.03 17.36 -8.38
CA MET A 373 -15.34 18.53 -8.92
C MET A 373 -14.47 19.21 -7.86
N LEU A 374 -14.99 19.36 -6.64
CA LEU A 374 -14.22 19.89 -5.51
C LEU A 374 -13.01 19.02 -5.17
N ALA A 375 -13.20 17.71 -5.10
CA ALA A 375 -12.13 16.78 -4.77
C ALA A 375 -11.03 16.80 -5.86
N ARG A 376 -11.41 16.86 -7.14
CA ARG A 376 -10.46 17.03 -8.25
C ARG A 376 -9.71 18.35 -8.22
N LEU A 377 -10.36 19.44 -7.78
CA LEU A 377 -9.70 20.72 -7.56
C LEU A 377 -8.61 20.56 -6.49
N ILE A 378 -8.96 20.05 -5.30
CA ILE A 378 -8.05 19.89 -4.16
C ILE A 378 -6.89 18.91 -4.45
N LEU A 379 -7.15 17.86 -5.22
CA LEU A 379 -6.18 16.81 -5.56
C LEU A 379 -5.47 17.07 -6.90
N GLY A 380 -5.66 18.23 -7.53
CA GLY A 380 -4.88 18.66 -8.69
C GLY A 380 -5.11 17.86 -9.98
N GLY A 381 -6.37 17.57 -10.33
CA GLY A 381 -6.75 16.71 -11.47
C GLY A 381 -7.78 17.31 -12.43
N MET A 382 -7.91 18.63 -12.50
CA MET A 382 -8.80 19.28 -13.48
C MET A 382 -8.04 19.53 -14.80
N ASN A 383 -8.69 19.30 -15.94
CA ASN A 383 -8.24 19.76 -17.27
C ASN A 383 -8.24 21.29 -17.29
N VAL A 384 -7.33 21.89 -16.54
CA VAL A 384 -7.05 23.31 -16.59
C VAL A 384 -5.99 23.46 -17.66
N ALA A 385 -6.45 23.59 -18.91
CA ALA A 385 -5.54 23.97 -19.98
C ALA A 385 -4.96 25.36 -19.64
N ASN A 386 -3.64 25.50 -19.72
CA ASN A 386 -2.82 26.67 -19.34
C ASN A 386 -2.49 26.82 -17.84
N ASP A 387 -1.60 27.77 -17.52
CA ASP A 387 -0.78 27.94 -16.29
C ASP A 387 -1.49 27.80 -14.92
N ASP A 388 -2.81 27.71 -14.90
CA ASP A 388 -3.64 27.52 -13.72
C ASP A 388 -3.63 26.06 -13.20
N ALA A 389 -3.23 25.07 -14.02
CA ALA A 389 -3.05 23.67 -13.59
C ALA A 389 -1.97 23.49 -12.50
N LYS A 390 -1.00 24.41 -12.40
CA LYS A 390 0.13 24.31 -11.46
C LYS A 390 -0.26 24.61 -10.00
N MET A 391 -1.47 25.11 -9.76
CA MET A 391 -1.83 25.77 -8.49
C MET A 391 -2.45 24.88 -7.40
N PHE A 392 -2.97 23.68 -7.71
CA PHE A 392 -3.95 23.07 -6.78
C PHE A 392 -3.65 21.67 -6.22
N HIS A 393 -2.51 21.03 -6.48
CA HIS A 393 -2.20 19.79 -5.74
C HIS A 393 -1.75 20.11 -4.31
N MET A 394 -2.72 20.37 -3.44
CA MET A 394 -2.55 20.80 -2.06
C MET A 394 -1.55 19.92 -1.32
N MET A 395 -1.72 18.60 -1.40
CA MET A 395 -0.86 17.64 -0.72
C MET A 395 0.61 17.74 -1.16
N THR A 396 0.89 18.10 -2.41
CA THR A 396 2.27 18.26 -2.90
C THR A 396 2.85 19.58 -2.42
N MET A 397 2.03 20.64 -2.38
CA MET A 397 2.45 21.92 -1.82
C MET A 397 2.76 21.81 -0.32
N PHE A 398 1.94 21.09 0.45
CA PHE A 398 2.22 20.76 1.85
C PHE A 398 3.53 20.00 2.03
N ARG A 399 3.76 18.96 1.21
CA ARG A 399 5.00 18.17 1.26
C ARG A 399 6.21 19.02 0.91
N LYS A 400 6.14 19.85 -0.13
CA LYS A 400 7.21 20.78 -0.52
C LYS A 400 7.53 21.76 0.59
N MET A 401 6.53 22.30 1.28
CA MET A 401 6.77 23.24 2.39
C MET A 401 7.46 22.58 3.59
N LEU A 402 7.27 21.28 3.77
CA LEU A 402 7.93 20.48 4.80
C LEU A 402 9.21 19.77 4.31
N SER A 403 9.52 19.87 3.03
CA SER A 403 10.78 19.38 2.50
C SER A 403 11.90 20.25 3.04
N TYR A 404 12.94 19.62 3.59
CA TYR A 404 14.02 20.34 4.26
C TYR A 404 14.80 21.15 3.22
N ASN A 405 14.51 22.46 3.14
CA ASN A 405 15.20 23.40 2.25
C ASN A 405 16.74 23.40 2.38
N GLN A 406 17.30 22.79 3.42
CA GLN A 406 18.73 22.76 3.69
C GLN A 406 19.54 21.79 2.79
N TYR A 407 18.92 20.78 2.17
CA TYR A 407 19.67 19.68 1.50
C TYR A 407 19.57 19.65 -0.04
N ASN A 408 18.75 20.50 -0.65
CA ASN A 408 18.37 20.37 -2.06
C ASN A 408 18.76 21.62 -2.86
N MET A 409 20.05 21.80 -3.10
CA MET A 409 20.61 23.00 -3.76
C MET A 409 20.83 22.82 -5.28
N ASP A 410 20.82 21.58 -5.80
CA ASP A 410 21.07 21.29 -7.22
C ASP A 410 19.85 20.70 -7.94
N LYS A 411 19.83 20.81 -9.28
CA LYS A 411 18.76 20.35 -10.17
C LYS A 411 18.55 18.84 -10.12
N TYR A 412 19.59 18.06 -9.79
CA TYR A 412 19.56 16.59 -9.84
C TYR A 412 19.79 15.89 -8.50
N THR A 413 20.46 16.52 -7.53
CA THR A 413 20.63 15.95 -6.19
C THR A 413 19.50 16.41 -5.28
N TYR A 414 18.60 15.48 -4.97
CA TYR A 414 17.51 15.71 -4.04
C TYR A 414 17.56 14.61 -2.99
N VAL A 415 17.76 14.99 -1.73
CA VAL A 415 17.65 14.05 -0.61
C VAL A 415 16.19 14.01 -0.16
N PRO A 416 15.44 12.94 -0.48
CA PRO A 416 14.03 12.86 -0.17
C PRO A 416 13.76 12.68 1.32
N THR A 417 12.69 13.33 1.76
CA THR A 417 12.08 13.06 3.06
C THR A 417 11.08 11.91 2.92
N ALA A 418 10.65 11.34 4.05
CA ALA A 418 9.58 10.34 4.03
C ALA A 418 8.26 10.88 3.45
N LEU A 419 8.03 12.20 3.50
CA LEU A 419 6.84 12.86 2.96
C LEU A 419 6.85 12.94 1.42
N ASP A 420 8.02 12.87 0.80
CA ASP A 420 8.19 13.06 -0.64
C ASP A 420 7.83 11.83 -1.48
N MET A 421 7.69 10.66 -0.84
CA MET A 421 7.34 9.42 -1.52
C MET A 421 6.03 8.82 -1.03
N TYR A 422 5.20 8.37 -1.97
CA TYR A 422 3.96 7.65 -1.65
C TYR A 422 4.19 6.30 -0.97
N THR A 423 5.39 5.71 -1.12
CA THR A 423 5.82 4.48 -0.45
C THR A 423 6.22 4.68 1.01
N THR A 424 6.47 5.92 1.45
CA THR A 424 6.97 6.21 2.81
C THR A 424 6.14 7.24 3.56
N CYS A 425 5.22 7.96 2.91
CA CYS A 425 4.55 9.10 3.52
C CYS A 425 3.66 8.71 4.71
N LEU A 426 3.06 7.52 4.72
CA LEU A 426 2.24 7.06 5.85
C LEU A 426 3.06 6.77 7.11
N ARG A 427 4.38 6.60 6.99
CA ARG A 427 5.25 6.37 8.15
C ARG A 427 5.41 7.63 9.01
N ASP A 428 5.32 8.80 8.39
CA ASP A 428 5.53 10.08 9.06
C ASP A 428 4.24 10.60 9.74
N PRO A 429 4.22 10.82 11.08
CA PRO A 429 3.06 11.35 11.80
C PRO A 429 2.52 12.69 11.27
N VAL A 430 3.37 13.52 10.67
CA VAL A 430 2.97 14.83 10.12
C VAL A 430 2.14 14.66 8.86
N PHE A 431 2.38 13.62 8.06
CA PHE A 431 1.56 13.34 6.87
C PHE A 431 0.09 13.15 7.24
N TRP A 432 -0.20 12.44 8.32
CA TRP A 432 -1.55 12.24 8.82
C TRP A 432 -2.22 13.56 9.26
N LYS A 433 -1.46 14.47 9.87
CA LYS A 433 -1.95 15.81 10.27
C LYS A 433 -2.27 16.68 9.05
N ILE A 434 -1.45 16.60 8.00
CA ILE A 434 -1.71 17.27 6.72
C ILE A 434 -2.93 16.67 6.03
N MET A 435 -3.00 15.34 5.95
CA MET A 435 -4.15 14.63 5.37
C MET A 435 -5.44 15.07 6.06
N LYS A 436 -5.44 15.15 7.40
CA LYS A 436 -6.59 15.63 8.17
C LYS A 436 -6.95 17.09 7.86
N ARG A 437 -5.95 17.97 7.67
CA ARG A 437 -6.17 19.37 7.28
C ARG A 437 -6.80 19.47 5.88
N VAL A 438 -6.31 18.71 4.91
CA VAL A 438 -6.89 18.66 3.55
C VAL A 438 -8.32 18.10 3.58
N MET A 439 -8.54 17.02 4.35
CA MET A 439 -9.86 16.43 4.52
C MET A 439 -10.86 17.37 5.19
N ASN A 440 -10.41 18.34 5.98
CA ASN A 440 -11.30 19.33 6.60
C ASN A 440 -12.06 20.16 5.54
N SER A 441 -11.45 20.48 4.40
CA SER A 441 -12.14 21.17 3.30
C SER A 441 -13.26 20.30 2.71
N PHE A 442 -13.01 19.00 2.57
CA PHE A 442 -14.02 18.03 2.12
C PHE A 442 -15.17 17.88 3.13
N VAL A 443 -14.85 17.79 4.42
CA VAL A 443 -15.83 17.74 5.52
C VAL A 443 -16.64 19.03 5.58
N LEU A 444 -16.02 20.19 5.42
CA LEU A 444 -16.70 21.49 5.39
C LEU A 444 -17.77 21.51 4.29
N PHE A 445 -17.43 21.07 3.08
CA PHE A 445 -18.40 20.95 1.99
C PHE A 445 -19.55 20.01 2.34
N LYS A 446 -19.25 18.83 2.90
CA LYS A 446 -20.28 17.87 3.33
C LYS A 446 -21.18 18.39 4.47
N ASN A 447 -20.71 19.35 5.28
CA ASN A 447 -21.51 20.01 6.31
C ASN A 447 -22.42 21.12 5.76
N MET A 448 -22.08 21.76 4.63
CA MET A 448 -22.93 22.77 3.97
C MET A 448 -24.15 22.17 3.24
N LEU A 449 -24.25 20.85 3.32
CA LEU A 449 -25.06 19.99 2.51
C LEU A 449 -26.18 19.48 3.45
N PRO A 450 -27.48 19.50 3.05
CA PRO A 450 -28.56 19.13 3.97
C PRO A 450 -28.42 17.70 4.51
N SER A 451 -28.77 17.51 5.79
CA SER A 451 -28.88 16.19 6.41
C SER A 451 -29.90 15.32 5.68
N TYR A 452 -29.67 14.00 5.70
CA TYR A 452 -30.60 13.06 5.08
C TYR A 452 -31.97 13.07 5.76
N THR A 453 -33.03 13.05 4.95
CA THR A 453 -34.39 12.90 5.48
C THR A 453 -34.67 11.45 5.87
N ARG A 454 -35.75 11.21 6.62
CA ARG A 454 -36.12 9.84 7.01
C ARG A 454 -36.41 8.98 5.79
N GLU A 455 -37.04 9.54 4.77
CA GLU A 455 -37.41 8.86 3.53
C GLU A 455 -36.19 8.47 2.69
N GLU A 456 -35.11 9.26 2.77
CA GLU A 456 -33.85 8.94 2.08
C GLU A 456 -33.08 7.79 2.76
N LEU A 457 -33.27 7.62 4.08
CA LEU A 457 -32.64 6.57 4.89
C LEU A 457 -33.47 5.28 4.96
N ASP A 458 -34.79 5.41 4.93
CA ASP A 458 -35.72 4.29 5.13
C ASP A 458 -35.73 3.35 3.93
N PHE A 459 -35.87 2.06 4.20
CA PHE A 459 -36.12 1.04 3.20
C PHE A 459 -37.45 0.35 3.51
N PRO A 460 -38.57 0.86 2.97
CA PRO A 460 -39.90 0.34 3.28
C PRO A 460 -40.03 -1.16 3.02
N GLY A 461 -40.48 -1.88 4.06
CA GLY A 461 -40.63 -3.33 4.06
C GLY A 461 -39.34 -4.11 4.29
N VAL A 462 -38.26 -3.47 4.77
CA VAL A 462 -37.01 -4.15 5.17
C VAL A 462 -36.64 -3.74 6.59
N LYS A 463 -36.37 -4.72 7.45
CA LYS A 463 -35.98 -4.52 8.85
C LYS A 463 -34.79 -5.37 9.22
N VAL A 464 -33.76 -4.74 9.80
CA VAL A 464 -32.61 -5.46 10.39
C VAL A 464 -32.96 -5.81 11.82
N GLU A 465 -33.19 -7.09 12.11
CA GLU A 465 -33.59 -7.54 13.44
C GLU A 465 -32.38 -7.61 14.38
N ARG A 466 -31.32 -8.28 13.91
CA ARG A 466 -30.17 -8.64 14.72
C ARG A 466 -28.90 -8.68 13.87
N VAL A 467 -27.81 -8.22 14.47
CA VAL A 467 -26.45 -8.35 13.95
C VAL A 467 -25.63 -9.05 15.02
N VAL A 468 -24.94 -10.12 14.66
CA VAL A 468 -24.06 -10.89 15.56
C VAL A 468 -22.71 -11.04 14.89
N SER A 469 -21.65 -10.61 15.57
CA SER A 469 -20.28 -10.88 15.14
C SER A 469 -19.66 -12.00 15.98
N GLU A 470 -18.87 -12.85 15.35
CA GLU A 470 -17.97 -13.76 16.06
C GLU A 470 -16.91 -12.99 16.85
N LYS A 471 -16.18 -13.70 17.72
CA LYS A 471 -15.12 -13.10 18.55
C LYS A 471 -14.00 -12.57 17.64
N MET A 472 -13.79 -11.26 17.67
CA MET A 472 -12.70 -10.61 16.94
C MET A 472 -11.41 -10.66 17.77
N VAL A 473 -10.40 -11.35 17.26
CA VAL A 473 -9.11 -11.54 17.94
C VAL A 473 -7.98 -11.13 17.03
N THR A 474 -7.17 -10.18 17.49
CA THR A 474 -5.95 -9.71 16.82
C THR A 474 -4.71 -10.23 17.52
N PHE A 475 -3.63 -10.37 16.76
CA PHE A 475 -2.33 -10.83 17.22
C PHE A 475 -1.23 -10.28 16.31
N MET A 476 0.02 -10.39 16.75
CA MET A 476 1.18 -10.04 15.94
C MET A 476 1.74 -11.32 15.33
N ASP A 477 1.95 -11.31 14.02
CA ASP A 477 2.38 -12.46 13.23
C ASP A 477 3.79 -12.23 12.68
N GLU A 478 4.61 -13.28 12.58
CA GLU A 478 5.93 -13.17 11.96
C GLU A 478 5.80 -13.25 10.44
N TYR A 479 6.37 -12.28 9.73
CA TYR A 479 6.35 -12.21 8.27
C TYR A 479 7.76 -12.07 7.73
N ASP A 480 8.07 -12.92 6.76
CA ASP A 480 9.32 -12.94 6.05
C ASP A 480 9.14 -12.20 4.71
N MET A 481 9.92 -11.14 4.51
CA MET A 481 9.91 -10.30 3.31
C MET A 481 11.20 -10.53 2.50
N ASP A 482 11.08 -10.84 1.21
CA ASP A 482 12.25 -10.95 0.32
C ASP A 482 12.84 -9.56 0.03
N ILE A 483 14.11 -9.37 0.36
CA ILE A 483 14.87 -8.14 0.14
C ILE A 483 16.04 -8.34 -0.85
N THR A 484 16.09 -9.48 -1.54
CA THR A 484 17.22 -9.86 -2.41
C THR A 484 17.49 -8.83 -3.50
N ASN A 485 16.45 -8.18 -4.04
CA ASN A 485 16.57 -7.11 -5.05
C ASN A 485 17.28 -5.84 -4.54
N ALA A 486 17.45 -5.68 -3.22
CA ALA A 486 18.24 -4.58 -2.68
C ALA A 486 19.75 -4.77 -2.90
N LEU A 487 20.20 -6.01 -3.09
CA LEU A 487 21.61 -6.36 -3.18
C LEU A 487 22.08 -6.41 -4.62
N TYR A 488 23.37 -6.11 -4.81
CA TYR A 488 24.03 -6.18 -6.10
C TYR A 488 24.55 -7.60 -6.33
N LEU A 489 24.24 -8.14 -7.51
CA LEU A 489 24.78 -9.41 -8.00
C LEU A 489 26.21 -9.24 -8.51
N ASP A 490 27.04 -10.25 -8.29
CA ASP A 490 28.35 -10.34 -8.94
C ASP A 490 28.25 -10.88 -10.39
N GLN A 491 29.36 -10.90 -11.11
CA GLN A 491 29.37 -11.32 -12.52
C GLN A 491 28.92 -12.78 -12.72
N ALA A 492 29.24 -13.68 -11.78
CA ALA A 492 28.84 -15.09 -11.87
C ALA A 492 27.34 -15.25 -11.59
N GLU A 493 26.80 -14.53 -10.62
CA GLU A 493 25.37 -14.50 -10.30
C GLU A 493 24.55 -13.85 -11.42
N MET A 494 25.08 -12.80 -12.05
CA MET A 494 24.46 -12.20 -13.25
C MET A 494 24.36 -13.21 -14.39
N GLN A 495 25.38 -14.05 -14.60
CA GLN A 495 25.32 -15.14 -15.60
C GLN A 495 24.25 -16.19 -15.23
N LYS A 496 24.12 -16.52 -13.94
CA LYS A 496 23.06 -17.41 -13.43
C LYS A 496 21.67 -16.76 -13.41
N LYS A 497 21.57 -15.43 -13.66
CA LYS A 497 20.36 -14.61 -13.58
C LYS A 497 19.71 -14.60 -12.17
N LYS A 498 20.44 -15.04 -11.14
CA LYS A 498 19.94 -15.18 -9.77
C LYS A 498 21.07 -15.00 -8.76
N SER A 499 20.71 -14.51 -7.57
CA SER A 499 21.59 -14.51 -6.40
C SER A 499 21.83 -15.94 -5.91
N ASP A 500 23.04 -16.23 -5.43
CA ASP A 500 23.40 -17.51 -4.82
C ASP A 500 22.67 -17.71 -3.47
N MET A 501 22.33 -16.61 -2.78
CA MET A 501 21.57 -16.62 -1.54
C MET A 501 20.33 -15.72 -1.63
N VAL A 502 19.26 -16.12 -0.95
CA VAL A 502 18.05 -15.31 -0.77
C VAL A 502 18.14 -14.56 0.55
N TYR A 503 17.87 -13.26 0.53
CA TYR A 503 17.95 -12.41 1.72
C TYR A 503 16.56 -12.00 2.14
N VAL A 504 16.24 -12.22 3.41
CA VAL A 504 14.91 -12.01 3.95
C VAL A 504 14.94 -11.15 5.21
N ALA A 505 14.06 -10.16 5.26
CA ALA A 505 13.79 -9.38 6.45
C ALA A 505 12.61 -10.01 7.20
N ARG A 506 12.84 -10.48 8.43
CA ARG A 506 11.79 -10.98 9.31
C ARG A 506 11.25 -9.85 10.16
N MET A 507 9.96 -9.56 10.02
CA MET A 507 9.26 -8.51 10.76
C MET A 507 8.01 -9.07 11.45
N ARG A 508 7.47 -8.32 12.42
CA ARG A 508 6.18 -8.62 13.04
C ARG A 508 5.11 -7.69 12.49
N ARG A 509 3.96 -8.24 12.12
CA ARG A 509 2.87 -7.50 11.49
C ARG A 509 1.55 -7.80 12.20
N LEU A 510 0.69 -6.80 12.31
CA LEU A 510 -0.65 -6.98 12.86
C LEU A 510 -1.45 -7.93 11.97
N ASN A 511 -2.15 -8.87 12.59
CA ASN A 511 -3.05 -9.81 11.95
C ASN A 511 -4.28 -10.08 12.83
N HIS A 512 -5.29 -10.73 12.27
CA HIS A 512 -6.47 -11.15 13.01
C HIS A 512 -6.96 -12.53 12.59
N GLN A 513 -7.66 -13.21 13.50
CA GLN A 513 -8.37 -14.44 13.16
C GLN A 513 -9.55 -14.11 12.21
N PRO A 514 -9.82 -14.94 11.20
CA PRO A 514 -11.04 -14.80 10.41
C PRO A 514 -12.27 -14.80 11.32
N PHE A 515 -13.24 -13.95 11.02
CA PHE A 515 -14.48 -13.82 11.78
C PHE A 515 -15.66 -13.69 10.82
N LYS A 516 -16.84 -14.11 11.28
CA LYS A 516 -18.10 -13.95 10.54
C LYS A 516 -19.01 -12.92 11.18
N VAL A 517 -19.76 -12.21 10.34
CA VAL A 517 -20.86 -11.33 10.74
C VAL A 517 -22.16 -11.95 10.21
N SER A 518 -23.09 -12.24 11.12
CA SER A 518 -24.42 -12.76 10.80
C SER A 518 -25.45 -11.63 10.96
N ILE A 519 -26.23 -11.38 9.91
CA ILE A 519 -27.21 -10.30 9.85
C ILE A 519 -28.57 -10.93 9.55
N ASP A 520 -29.49 -10.84 10.51
CA ASP A 520 -30.88 -11.27 10.34
C ASP A 520 -31.72 -10.10 9.81
N VAL A 521 -32.25 -10.26 8.59
CA VAL A 521 -33.06 -9.26 7.89
C VAL A 521 -34.44 -9.82 7.59
N MET A 522 -35.48 -9.10 7.96
CA MET A 522 -36.86 -9.38 7.57
C MET A 522 -37.23 -8.52 6.37
N SER A 523 -37.79 -9.11 5.32
CA SER A 523 -38.25 -8.37 4.15
C SER A 523 -39.67 -8.75 3.74
N ASP A 524 -40.50 -7.77 3.43
CA ASP A 524 -41.87 -7.98 2.97
C ASP A 524 -41.94 -8.31 1.46
N LYS A 525 -40.83 -8.13 0.73
CA LYS A 525 -40.75 -8.28 -0.73
C LYS A 525 -39.40 -8.81 -1.19
N ALA A 526 -39.38 -9.57 -2.27
CA ALA A 526 -38.13 -9.96 -2.90
C ALA A 526 -37.52 -8.74 -3.64
N VAL A 527 -36.31 -8.33 -3.27
CA VAL A 527 -35.67 -7.12 -3.80
C VAL A 527 -34.14 -7.17 -3.66
N ASP A 528 -33.43 -6.59 -4.62
CA ASP A 528 -31.98 -6.41 -4.51
C ASP A 528 -31.66 -5.26 -3.54
N ALA A 529 -30.74 -5.52 -2.61
CA ALA A 529 -30.32 -4.58 -1.59
C ALA A 529 -28.79 -4.46 -1.54
N VAL A 530 -28.31 -3.33 -1.03
CA VAL A 530 -26.91 -3.11 -0.66
C VAL A 530 -26.79 -3.19 0.85
N VAL A 531 -25.96 -4.10 1.33
CA VAL A 531 -25.61 -4.22 2.75
C VAL A 531 -24.27 -3.51 2.96
N ARG A 532 -24.24 -2.54 3.88
CA ARG A 532 -23.00 -1.86 4.29
C ARG A 532 -22.70 -2.14 5.76
N ILE A 533 -21.45 -2.45 6.05
CA ILE A 533 -20.96 -2.76 7.39
C ILE A 533 -19.85 -1.78 7.75
N PHE A 534 -20.03 -1.08 8.86
CA PHE A 534 -19.06 -0.15 9.41
C PHE A 534 -18.62 -0.59 10.81
N ILE A 535 -17.39 -0.25 11.19
CA ILE A 535 -16.88 -0.40 12.55
C ILE A 535 -16.23 0.92 12.99
N GLY A 536 -16.46 1.35 14.22
CA GLY A 536 -15.88 2.59 14.74
C GLY A 536 -15.86 2.64 16.26
N PRO A 537 -15.35 3.74 16.83
CA PRO A 537 -15.21 3.88 18.27
C PRO A 537 -16.57 4.04 18.96
N LYS A 538 -16.73 3.37 20.11
CA LYS A 538 -17.86 3.59 21.02
C LYS A 538 -17.58 4.73 22.01
N TYR A 539 -16.34 4.78 22.51
CA TYR A 539 -15.89 5.75 23.51
C TYR A 539 -14.76 6.61 22.96
N ASP A 540 -14.67 7.85 23.45
CA ASP A 540 -13.53 8.72 23.16
C ASP A 540 -12.29 8.34 23.99
N CYS A 541 -11.19 9.08 23.82
CA CYS A 541 -9.94 8.81 24.55
C CYS A 541 -10.03 9.07 26.07
N MET A 542 -11.10 9.71 26.55
CA MET A 542 -11.38 9.96 27.96
C MET A 542 -12.38 8.95 28.53
N GLY A 543 -12.85 7.98 27.73
CA GLY A 543 -13.84 6.97 28.15
C GLY A 543 -15.29 7.45 28.11
N ARG A 544 -15.57 8.59 27.46
CA ARG A 544 -16.94 9.13 27.32
C ARG A 544 -17.61 8.54 26.09
N LEU A 545 -18.91 8.28 26.18
CA LEU A 545 -19.70 7.79 25.04
C LEU A 545 -19.73 8.85 23.93
N MET A 546 -19.38 8.46 22.71
CA MET A 546 -19.39 9.38 21.57
C MET A 546 -20.80 9.51 20.98
N SER A 547 -21.21 10.74 20.64
CA SER A 547 -22.42 10.95 19.86
C SER A 547 -22.23 10.42 18.43
N ILE A 548 -23.34 10.17 17.72
CA ILE A 548 -23.26 9.70 16.32
C ILE A 548 -22.54 10.72 15.43
N ASN A 549 -22.79 12.01 15.61
CA ASN A 549 -22.11 13.05 14.84
C ASN A 549 -20.60 13.13 15.15
N ASP A 550 -20.20 12.90 16.40
CA ASP A 550 -18.77 12.93 16.77
C ASP A 550 -18.00 11.78 16.15
N LYS A 551 -18.61 10.58 16.09
CA LYS A 551 -17.94 9.39 15.58
C LYS A 551 -18.18 9.13 14.09
N ARG A 552 -19.08 9.86 13.41
CA ARG A 552 -19.44 9.57 12.00
C ARG A 552 -18.22 9.48 11.07
N LEU A 553 -17.24 10.37 11.25
CA LEU A 553 -16.02 10.42 10.45
C LEU A 553 -14.99 9.35 10.88
N ASP A 554 -15.19 8.78 12.07
CA ASP A 554 -14.36 7.72 12.65
C ASP A 554 -14.95 6.31 12.36
N MET A 555 -16.05 6.21 11.60
CA MET A 555 -16.64 4.94 11.16
C MET A 555 -15.92 4.42 9.90
N LEU A 556 -15.22 3.30 10.05
CA LEU A 556 -14.55 2.58 8.96
C LEU A 556 -15.53 1.63 8.28
N GLU A 557 -15.72 1.77 6.97
CA GLU A 557 -16.45 0.82 6.13
C GLU A 557 -15.60 -0.43 5.89
N ILE A 558 -16.00 -1.55 6.49
CA ILE A 558 -15.29 -2.83 6.36
C ILE A 558 -15.81 -3.69 5.22
N ASP A 559 -17.08 -3.55 4.86
CA ASP A 559 -17.67 -4.26 3.72
C ASP A 559 -18.89 -3.54 3.15
N SER A 560 -19.07 -3.70 1.85
CA SER A 560 -20.25 -3.28 1.10
C SER A 560 -20.48 -4.25 -0.04
N PHE A 561 -21.67 -4.85 -0.11
CA PHE A 561 -22.01 -5.84 -1.13
C PHE A 561 -23.49 -5.84 -1.47
N VAL A 562 -23.80 -6.35 -2.66
CA VAL A 562 -25.18 -6.55 -3.13
C VAL A 562 -25.69 -7.90 -2.62
N TYR A 563 -26.91 -7.92 -2.10
CA TYR A 563 -27.60 -9.12 -1.64
C TYR A 563 -29.04 -9.10 -2.14
N LYS A 564 -29.49 -10.23 -2.70
CA LYS A 564 -30.89 -10.40 -3.11
C LYS A 564 -31.70 -10.88 -1.91
N LEU A 565 -32.58 -10.03 -1.39
CA LEU A 565 -33.49 -10.37 -0.30
C LEU A 565 -34.67 -11.16 -0.85
N ASP A 566 -35.03 -12.23 -0.17
CA ASP A 566 -36.28 -12.98 -0.38
C ASP A 566 -37.36 -12.49 0.59
N THR A 567 -38.63 -12.70 0.24
CA THR A 567 -39.75 -12.40 1.14
C THR A 567 -39.68 -13.28 2.40
N GLY A 568 -39.81 -12.66 3.57
CA GLY A 568 -39.71 -13.29 4.88
C GLY A 568 -38.36 -13.06 5.54
N LYS A 569 -37.84 -14.09 6.22
CA LYS A 569 -36.61 -14.02 7.00
C LYS A 569 -35.39 -14.39 6.14
N ASN A 570 -34.41 -13.50 6.11
CA ASN A 570 -33.12 -13.67 5.45
C ASN A 570 -32.03 -13.73 6.52
N ASN A 571 -31.13 -14.70 6.42
CA ASN A 571 -29.94 -14.80 7.28
C ASN A 571 -28.70 -14.65 6.42
N ILE A 572 -28.06 -13.49 6.50
CA ILE A 572 -26.88 -13.14 5.73
C ILE A 572 -25.66 -13.44 6.60
N VAL A 573 -24.84 -14.41 6.19
CA VAL A 573 -23.58 -14.74 6.88
C VAL A 573 -22.42 -14.30 6.01
N ARG A 574 -21.62 -13.36 6.51
CA ARG A 574 -20.50 -12.76 5.78
C ARG A 574 -19.18 -13.04 6.47
N SER A 575 -18.25 -13.70 5.78
CA SER A 575 -16.89 -13.92 6.28
C SER A 575 -15.99 -12.71 6.04
N SER A 576 -15.07 -12.43 6.96
CA SER A 576 -14.05 -11.40 6.77
C SER A 576 -13.14 -11.64 5.56
N LEU A 577 -12.97 -12.89 5.13
CA LEU A 577 -12.19 -13.24 3.93
C LEU A 577 -12.94 -12.94 2.62
N GLU A 578 -14.26 -12.83 2.67
CA GLU A 578 -15.10 -12.55 1.49
C GLU A 578 -15.41 -11.05 1.32
N MET A 579 -15.01 -10.21 2.29
CA MET A 579 -15.29 -8.78 2.29
C MET A 579 -14.75 -8.10 1.02
N HIS A 580 -15.43 -7.07 0.55
CA HIS A 580 -15.09 -6.39 -0.69
C HIS A 580 -14.00 -5.32 -0.49
N GLY A 581 -13.08 -5.22 -1.44
CA GLY A 581 -12.02 -4.20 -1.43
C GLY A 581 -10.92 -4.44 -0.40
N VAL A 582 -10.75 -5.69 0.04
CA VAL A 582 -9.62 -6.14 0.85
C VAL A 582 -8.70 -7.04 0.04
N ILE A 583 -7.43 -7.09 0.41
CA ILE A 583 -6.43 -7.96 -0.19
C ILE A 583 -5.76 -8.82 0.87
N GLU A 584 -5.54 -10.08 0.53
CA GLU A 584 -4.73 -10.99 1.33
C GLU A 584 -3.23 -10.69 1.17
N GLN A 585 -2.41 -11.45 1.89
CA GLN A 585 -0.97 -11.38 1.78
C GLN A 585 -0.52 -11.70 0.34
N ARG A 586 0.33 -10.84 -0.23
CA ARG A 586 0.92 -11.08 -1.55
C ARG A 586 1.93 -12.24 -1.47
N PRO A 587 1.97 -13.15 -2.46
CA PRO A 587 2.95 -14.21 -2.50
C PRO A 587 4.25 -13.63 -3.04
N TRP A 588 5.37 -14.24 -2.69
CA TRP A 588 6.66 -13.81 -3.22
C TRP A 588 6.72 -13.97 -4.72
N THR A 589 7.29 -12.97 -5.41
CA THR A 589 7.50 -13.01 -6.86
C THR A 589 8.25 -14.27 -7.29
N LYS A 590 9.23 -14.70 -6.49
CA LYS A 590 9.97 -15.96 -6.70
C LYS A 590 9.04 -17.18 -6.76
N ASN A 591 8.05 -17.28 -5.87
CA ASN A 591 7.10 -18.40 -5.86
C ASN A 591 6.18 -18.39 -7.08
N ILE A 592 5.79 -17.20 -7.56
CA ILE A 592 4.99 -17.05 -8.78
C ILE A 592 5.80 -17.52 -9.99
N LEU A 593 7.07 -17.11 -10.06
CA LEU A 593 7.99 -17.48 -11.13
C LEU A 593 8.25 -18.98 -11.14
N GLU A 594 8.65 -19.58 -10.02
CA GLU A 594 8.96 -21.02 -9.91
C GLU A 594 7.78 -21.93 -10.28
N LYS A 595 6.56 -21.55 -9.89
CA LYS A 595 5.34 -22.33 -10.17
C LYS A 595 4.67 -21.95 -11.50
N GLY A 596 5.31 -21.09 -12.29
CA GLY A 596 4.78 -20.55 -13.55
C GLY A 596 4.49 -21.61 -14.62
N PHE A 597 5.07 -22.80 -14.55
CA PHE A 597 5.04 -23.81 -15.62
C PHE A 597 4.72 -25.25 -15.17
N ASP A 598 3.98 -25.46 -14.07
CA ASP A 598 3.45 -26.80 -13.79
C ASP A 598 2.41 -27.19 -14.86
N THR A 599 2.89 -27.90 -15.88
CA THR A 599 2.13 -28.47 -17.02
C THR A 599 1.36 -29.74 -16.64
N THR A 600 1.50 -30.22 -15.40
CA THR A 600 0.89 -31.45 -14.89
C THR A 600 -0.57 -31.31 -14.43
N GLY A 601 -1.22 -30.16 -14.66
CA GLY A 601 -2.64 -29.97 -14.33
C GLY A 601 -2.95 -29.96 -12.81
N THR A 602 -1.93 -30.10 -11.97
CA THR A 602 -1.98 -29.96 -10.50
C THR A 602 -1.17 -28.76 -10.00
N GLY A 603 -0.63 -27.94 -10.92
CA GLY A 603 -0.13 -26.61 -10.59
C GLY A 603 -1.26 -25.79 -9.99
N PHE A 604 -0.94 -24.85 -9.07
CA PHE A 604 -1.91 -23.91 -8.50
C PHE A 604 -2.94 -23.57 -9.59
N LYS A 605 -4.22 -23.97 -9.40
CA LYS A 605 -5.32 -23.28 -10.07
C LYS A 605 -4.92 -21.84 -9.99
N SER A 606 -4.76 -21.20 -11.14
CA SER A 606 -4.57 -19.76 -11.25
C SER A 606 -5.25 -19.16 -10.03
N ILE A 607 -4.53 -18.38 -9.22
CA ILE A 607 -5.22 -17.59 -8.22
C ILE A 607 -5.99 -16.56 -9.04
N GLU A 608 -7.07 -17.02 -9.69
CA GLU A 608 -8.17 -16.34 -10.32
C GLU A 608 -8.97 -15.60 -9.26
N SER A 609 -8.38 -15.43 -8.09
CA SER A 609 -9.02 -14.66 -7.08
C SER A 609 -9.02 -13.21 -7.51
N TRP A 610 -10.24 -12.68 -7.53
CA TRP A 610 -10.58 -11.32 -7.87
C TRP A 610 -9.66 -10.29 -7.19
N TRP A 611 -9.19 -10.54 -5.95
CA TRP A 611 -8.36 -9.60 -5.21
C TRP A 611 -6.96 -9.37 -5.80
N TYR A 612 -6.33 -10.36 -6.43
CA TYR A 612 -5.05 -10.15 -7.14
C TYR A 612 -5.23 -9.33 -8.42
N LYS A 613 -6.38 -9.50 -9.09
CA LYS A 613 -6.76 -8.75 -10.28
C LYS A 613 -7.18 -7.31 -9.96
N SER A 614 -7.75 -7.08 -8.79
CA SER A 614 -8.22 -5.76 -8.34
C SER A 614 -7.07 -4.76 -8.12
N ARG A 615 -5.83 -5.21 -7.84
CA ARG A 615 -4.59 -4.42 -7.59
C ARG A 615 -4.68 -3.36 -6.48
N LEU A 616 -5.89 -2.97 -6.06
CA LEU A 616 -6.25 -1.91 -5.14
C LEU A 616 -7.20 -2.48 -4.09
N GLY A 617 -6.68 -2.72 -2.89
CA GLY A 617 -7.51 -3.08 -1.75
C GLY A 617 -6.77 -2.87 -0.45
N PHE A 618 -7.53 -2.66 0.61
CA PHE A 618 -6.97 -2.45 1.94
C PHE A 618 -6.45 -3.80 2.49
N PRO A 619 -5.30 -3.85 3.18
CA PRO A 619 -4.76 -5.12 3.65
C PRO A 619 -5.71 -5.79 4.65
N HIS A 620 -6.14 -7.02 4.36
CA HIS A 620 -7.11 -7.78 5.16
C HIS A 620 -6.66 -7.89 6.62
N ARG A 621 -5.38 -8.22 6.85
CA ARG A 621 -4.77 -8.31 8.20
C ARG A 621 -4.92 -7.04 9.05
N LEU A 622 -5.06 -5.88 8.41
CA LEU A 622 -5.19 -4.59 9.07
C LEU A 622 -6.64 -4.16 9.24
N LEU A 623 -7.66 -4.96 8.87
CA LEU A 623 -9.07 -4.58 8.99
C LEU A 623 -9.45 -4.15 10.41
N LEU A 624 -8.93 -4.85 11.41
CA LEU A 624 -9.17 -4.58 12.82
C LEU A 624 -7.98 -3.84 13.44
N PRO A 625 -8.20 -2.91 14.40
CA PRO A 625 -7.12 -2.33 15.18
C PRO A 625 -6.49 -3.37 16.11
N LEU A 626 -5.27 -3.12 16.59
CA LEU A 626 -4.73 -3.93 17.68
C LEU A 626 -5.70 -3.89 18.87
N GLY A 627 -6.12 -5.06 19.35
CA GLY A 627 -7.06 -5.16 20.45
C GLY A 627 -6.39 -4.88 21.80
N THR A 628 -7.17 -4.99 22.88
CA THR A 628 -6.64 -5.05 24.24
C THR A 628 -6.92 -6.43 24.83
N LEU A 629 -6.18 -6.83 25.88
CA LEU A 629 -6.44 -8.10 26.57
C LEU A 629 -7.88 -8.16 27.13
N GLY A 630 -8.39 -7.02 27.62
CA GLY A 630 -9.77 -6.88 28.11
C GLY A 630 -10.83 -6.66 27.00
N GLY A 631 -10.43 -6.59 25.73
CA GLY A 631 -11.29 -6.23 24.61
C GLY A 631 -11.39 -4.71 24.43
N LEU A 632 -11.01 -4.22 23.25
CA LEU A 632 -11.20 -2.83 22.85
C LEU A 632 -12.69 -2.63 22.48
N PRO A 633 -13.45 -1.78 23.20
CA PRO A 633 -14.86 -1.57 22.92
C PRO A 633 -15.04 -0.71 21.66
N LEU A 634 -15.62 -1.32 20.62
CA LEU A 634 -16.00 -0.68 19.37
C LEU A 634 -17.51 -0.86 19.15
N GLN A 635 -18.03 -0.23 18.10
CA GLN A 635 -19.40 -0.39 17.67
C GLN A 635 -19.45 -0.72 16.19
N MET A 636 -20.18 -1.78 15.86
CA MET A 636 -20.51 -2.16 14.50
C MET A 636 -21.83 -1.52 14.10
N PHE A 637 -21.91 -1.02 12.88
CA PHE A 637 -23.12 -0.47 12.30
C PHE A 637 -23.41 -1.17 10.98
N VAL A 638 -24.64 -1.64 10.82
CA VAL A 638 -25.13 -2.24 9.58
C VAL A 638 -26.31 -1.44 9.08
N ILE A 639 -26.33 -1.18 7.78
CA ILE A 639 -27.47 -0.59 7.08
C ILE A 639 -27.73 -1.36 5.78
N VAL A 640 -29.01 -1.63 5.51
CA VAL A 640 -29.48 -2.28 4.29
C VAL A 640 -30.28 -1.26 3.49
N THR A 641 -29.87 -0.98 2.25
CA THR A 641 -30.51 0.03 1.39
C THR A 641 -30.95 -0.59 0.06
N PRO A 642 -31.93 0.00 -0.65
CA PRO A 642 -32.22 -0.43 -2.02
C PRO A 642 -31.04 -0.15 -2.94
N VAL A 643 -30.82 -1.00 -3.95
CA VAL A 643 -29.85 -0.72 -5.01
C VAL A 643 -30.37 0.44 -5.86
N LYS A 644 -29.66 1.58 -5.84
CA LYS A 644 -29.95 2.69 -6.76
C LYS A 644 -29.08 2.55 -8.00
N THR A 645 -29.67 2.08 -9.10
CA THR A 645 -29.01 1.97 -10.40
C THR A 645 -29.41 3.14 -11.30
N GLY A 646 -28.52 4.09 -11.50
CA GLY A 646 -28.69 5.21 -12.43
C GLY A 646 -27.36 5.96 -12.65
N MET A 647 -27.19 6.71 -13.73
CA MET A 647 -26.06 7.64 -13.81
C MET A 647 -26.39 8.85 -12.94
N VAL A 648 -25.95 8.88 -11.68
CA VAL A 648 -26.07 10.10 -10.84
C VAL A 648 -25.14 11.20 -11.35
N LEU A 649 -24.09 10.85 -12.09
CA LEU A 649 -23.23 11.81 -12.79
C LEU A 649 -23.20 11.45 -14.29
N PRO A 650 -23.57 12.37 -15.20
CA PRO A 650 -23.61 12.14 -16.65
C PRO A 650 -22.27 11.67 -17.27
N SER A 651 -21.16 11.85 -16.56
CA SER A 651 -19.81 11.54 -17.01
C SER A 651 -19.30 10.16 -16.60
N ILE A 652 -19.97 9.44 -15.69
CA ILE A 652 -19.46 8.17 -15.16
C ILE A 652 -19.77 7.00 -16.09
N ASP A 653 -18.77 6.16 -16.35
CA ASP A 653 -18.93 4.93 -17.12
C ASP A 653 -18.56 3.68 -16.29
N MET A 654 -19.62 2.98 -15.88
CA MET A 654 -19.54 1.75 -15.09
C MET A 654 -18.86 0.60 -15.85
N SER A 655 -18.92 0.58 -17.18
CA SER A 655 -18.26 -0.44 -18.00
C SER A 655 -16.73 -0.28 -17.97
N THR A 656 -16.26 0.97 -18.05
CA THR A 656 -14.85 1.33 -17.92
C THR A 656 -14.30 0.94 -16.54
N MET A 657 -15.02 1.25 -15.45
CA MET A 657 -14.61 0.85 -14.10
C MET A 657 -14.50 -0.67 -13.91
N LYS A 658 -15.49 -1.41 -14.42
CA LYS A 658 -15.49 -2.89 -14.37
C LYS A 658 -14.34 -3.47 -15.17
N ALA A 659 -14.08 -2.95 -16.36
CA ALA A 659 -12.97 -3.39 -17.21
C ALA A 659 -11.59 -3.15 -16.56
N ARG A 660 -11.45 -2.05 -15.81
CA ARG A 660 -10.22 -1.72 -15.07
C ARG A 660 -10.11 -2.36 -13.70
N TYR A 661 -11.11 -3.14 -13.27
CA TYR A 661 -11.19 -3.71 -11.92
C TYR A 661 -11.09 -2.64 -10.81
N ALA A 662 -11.53 -1.41 -11.10
CA ALA A 662 -11.44 -0.24 -10.21
C ALA A 662 -12.67 -0.08 -9.30
N CYS A 663 -13.40 -1.18 -9.05
CA CYS A 663 -14.62 -1.19 -8.28
C CYS A 663 -14.34 -1.13 -6.77
N ARG A 664 -14.18 0.06 -6.21
CA ARG A 664 -13.99 0.24 -4.76
C ARG A 664 -15.31 0.54 -4.06
N TRP A 665 -15.50 -0.05 -2.87
CA TRP A 665 -16.71 0.09 -2.03
C TRP A 665 -17.97 -0.20 -2.86
N SER A 666 -18.96 0.70 -2.82
CA SER A 666 -20.22 0.55 -3.55
C SER A 666 -20.24 1.17 -4.94
N VAL A 667 -19.15 1.76 -5.44
CA VAL A 667 -19.16 2.57 -6.69
C VAL A 667 -19.68 1.81 -7.91
N CYS A 668 -19.39 0.51 -8.00
CA CYS A 668 -19.75 -0.33 -9.14
C CYS A 668 -21.12 -0.99 -9.05
N PHE A 669 -21.94 -0.65 -8.06
CA PHE A 669 -23.30 -1.20 -7.96
C PHE A 669 -24.29 -0.27 -7.26
N ASP A 670 -23.83 0.83 -6.67
CA ASP A 670 -24.68 1.83 -6.05
C ASP A 670 -24.19 3.24 -6.36
N THR A 671 -25.14 4.14 -6.55
CA THR A 671 -24.90 5.54 -6.88
C THR A 671 -24.89 6.44 -5.65
N MET A 672 -25.21 5.90 -4.47
CA MET A 672 -25.12 6.66 -3.22
C MET A 672 -23.71 7.24 -3.00
N PRO A 673 -23.60 8.36 -2.25
CA PRO A 673 -22.32 8.91 -1.81
C PRO A 673 -21.46 7.87 -1.09
N LEU A 674 -20.15 7.94 -1.28
CA LEU A 674 -19.23 7.10 -0.51
C LEU A 674 -19.25 7.50 0.98
N GLY A 675 -19.31 6.50 1.85
CA GLY A 675 -19.48 6.71 3.28
C GLY A 675 -20.92 6.94 3.75
N PHE A 676 -21.92 6.83 2.87
CA PHE A 676 -23.32 6.86 3.28
C PHE A 676 -23.59 5.82 4.39
N PRO A 677 -24.29 6.17 5.49
CA PRO A 677 -24.95 7.45 5.76
C PRO A 677 -24.13 8.42 6.64
N PHE A 678 -22.85 8.14 6.88
CA PHE A 678 -21.95 8.93 7.73
C PHE A 678 -21.21 10.06 7.02
N ASP A 679 -21.38 10.18 5.69
CA ASP A 679 -20.66 11.15 4.88
C ASP A 679 -21.05 12.61 5.18
N ARG A 680 -22.20 12.85 5.84
CA ARG A 680 -22.79 14.17 6.13
C ARG A 680 -23.21 14.28 7.59
N GLU A 681 -23.59 15.48 8.01
CA GLU A 681 -24.15 15.70 9.35
C GLU A 681 -25.50 14.99 9.52
N ILE A 682 -25.66 14.32 10.66
CA ILE A 682 -26.81 13.47 10.96
C ILE A 682 -27.77 14.19 11.89
N TYR A 683 -29.03 14.32 11.47
CA TYR A 683 -30.12 14.78 12.33
C TYR A 683 -30.70 13.61 13.11
N MET A 684 -30.35 13.51 14.40
CA MET A 684 -30.67 12.36 15.25
C MET A 684 -32.14 11.93 15.27
N PRO A 685 -33.14 12.83 15.33
CA PRO A 685 -34.55 12.43 15.40
C PRO A 685 -35.06 11.64 14.19
N THR A 686 -34.47 11.86 13.01
CA THR A 686 -34.86 11.19 11.76
C THR A 686 -33.90 10.09 11.33
N PHE A 687 -32.77 9.94 12.03
CA PHE A 687 -31.71 9.02 11.62
C PHE A 687 -32.12 7.56 11.76
N PHE A 688 -32.72 7.17 12.89
CA PHE A 688 -32.99 5.76 13.16
C PHE A 688 -34.18 5.23 12.35
N THR A 689 -33.89 4.33 11.42
CA THR A 689 -34.89 3.60 10.61
C THR A 689 -34.83 2.10 10.89
N ASN A 690 -35.79 1.33 10.36
CA ASN A 690 -35.89 -0.11 10.63
C ASN A 690 -34.79 -0.93 9.94
N ASN A 691 -34.22 -0.40 8.86
CA ASN A 691 -33.20 -1.05 8.03
C ASN A 691 -31.75 -0.80 8.52
N MET A 692 -31.57 -0.29 9.75
CA MET A 692 -30.25 -0.06 10.35
C MET A 692 -30.13 -0.61 11.77
N LYS A 693 -28.90 -0.96 12.17
CA LYS A 693 -28.62 -1.48 13.51
C LYS A 693 -27.21 -1.13 13.98
N PHE A 694 -27.09 -0.64 15.20
CA PHE A 694 -25.82 -0.59 15.94
C PHE A 694 -25.69 -1.82 16.84
N THR A 695 -24.50 -2.37 16.95
CA THR A 695 -24.18 -3.49 17.82
C THR A 695 -22.82 -3.26 18.45
N ASP A 696 -22.73 -3.42 19.76
CA ASP A 696 -21.46 -3.28 20.46
C ASP A 696 -20.60 -4.51 20.23
N VAL A 697 -19.32 -4.28 19.95
CA VAL A 697 -18.36 -5.33 19.64
C VAL A 697 -17.04 -5.10 20.36
N GLN A 698 -16.31 -6.17 20.64
CA GLN A 698 -15.02 -6.10 21.33
C GLN A 698 -13.93 -6.76 20.50
N VAL A 699 -12.80 -6.06 20.36
CA VAL A 699 -11.61 -6.58 19.68
C VAL A 699 -10.58 -6.97 20.73
N TYR A 700 -10.35 -8.28 20.88
CA TYR A 700 -9.39 -8.81 21.84
C TYR A 700 -8.02 -8.93 21.20
N ARG A 701 -6.98 -8.78 22.01
CA ARG A 701 -5.60 -9.11 21.62
C ARG A 701 -5.18 -10.43 22.25
N LYS A 702 -4.49 -11.27 21.48
CA LYS A 702 -3.81 -12.46 21.98
C LYS A 702 -2.30 -12.32 21.78
N ASP A 703 -1.54 -12.55 22.84
CA ASP A 703 -0.08 -12.50 22.78
C ASP A 703 0.52 -13.82 22.31
N LEU A 704 1.63 -13.72 21.58
CA LEU A 704 2.35 -14.86 20.98
C LEU A 704 2.75 -15.93 22.01
N SER A 705 3.07 -15.54 23.25
CA SER A 705 3.41 -16.48 24.34
C SER A 705 2.27 -17.43 24.70
N THR A 706 1.01 -17.03 24.49
CA THR A 706 -0.19 -17.85 24.74
C THR A 706 -0.64 -18.68 23.53
N MET A 707 0.09 -18.62 22.41
CA MET A 707 -0.16 -19.46 21.22
C MET A 707 0.56 -20.81 21.30
N SER A 708 1.66 -20.91 22.05
CA SER A 708 2.23 -22.19 22.45
C SER A 708 1.50 -22.70 23.70
N ASN A 709 0.71 -23.78 23.58
CA ASN A 709 0.03 -24.47 24.69
C ASN A 709 0.98 -25.14 25.72
N THR A 710 2.15 -24.56 25.96
CA THR A 710 3.10 -24.98 26.99
C THR A 710 3.29 -23.82 27.95
N ILE A 711 2.32 -23.65 28.86
CA ILE A 711 2.64 -23.07 30.16
C ILE A 711 3.46 -24.14 30.88
N LYS A 712 4.78 -24.13 30.68
CA LYS A 712 5.67 -24.73 31.66
C LYS A 712 5.72 -23.75 32.82
N ASP A 713 5.49 -24.23 34.04
CA ASP A 713 5.87 -23.50 35.25
C ASP A 713 7.37 -23.18 35.13
N MET A 714 7.68 -21.98 34.64
CA MET A 714 9.04 -21.48 34.54
C MET A 714 9.40 -20.90 35.89
N ASP A 715 10.45 -21.42 36.52
CA ASP A 715 11.04 -20.84 37.71
C ASP A 715 11.55 -19.43 37.38
N MET A 716 10.95 -18.43 38.00
CA MET A 716 11.15 -17.01 37.71
C MET A 716 12.28 -16.39 38.54
N SER A 717 12.90 -17.16 39.46
CA SER A 717 13.89 -16.61 40.40
C SER A 717 15.10 -15.98 39.71
N ASP A 718 15.51 -16.57 38.58
CA ASP A 718 16.73 -16.21 37.85
C ASP A 718 16.43 -15.51 36.50
N MET A 719 15.16 -15.18 36.27
CA MET A 719 14.71 -14.55 35.04
C MET A 719 14.72 -13.03 35.13
N VAL A 720 15.38 -12.40 34.17
CA VAL A 720 15.37 -10.95 34.02
C VAL A 720 14.41 -10.60 32.89
N MET A 721 13.66 -9.51 33.07
CA MET A 721 12.88 -8.89 31.99
C MET A 721 13.81 -8.58 30.81
N LYS A 722 13.73 -9.38 29.75
CA LYS A 722 14.41 -9.09 28.50
C LYS A 722 13.56 -8.06 27.78
N LYS A 723 13.96 -6.79 27.87
CA LYS A 723 13.52 -5.73 26.94
C LYS A 723 14.07 -5.96 25.52
N ASP A 724 14.01 -7.19 25.02
CA ASP A 724 14.55 -7.58 23.71
C ASP A 724 13.61 -7.24 22.56
N ASP A 725 12.30 -7.10 22.83
CA ASP A 725 11.38 -6.62 21.83
C ASP A 725 11.44 -5.09 21.78
N LEU A 726 11.90 -4.56 20.65
CA LEU A 726 12.08 -3.13 20.42
C LEU A 726 10.86 -2.48 19.74
N THR A 727 9.79 -3.25 19.52
CA THR A 727 8.62 -2.85 18.73
C THR A 727 7.41 -2.36 19.54
N TYR A 728 7.52 -2.21 20.87
CA TYR A 728 6.41 -1.93 21.79
C TYR A 728 5.30 -2.99 21.79
N LEU A 729 5.55 -4.16 21.18
CA LEU A 729 4.58 -5.23 21.06
C LEU A 729 4.60 -6.13 22.30
N ASP A 730 5.75 -6.59 22.78
CA ASP A 730 5.79 -7.46 23.96
C ASP A 730 5.97 -6.66 25.28
N SER A 731 5.07 -6.89 26.25
CA SER A 731 5.23 -6.40 27.63
C SER A 731 6.04 -7.34 28.52
N ASP A 732 6.09 -8.64 28.21
CA ASP A 732 6.54 -9.68 29.15
C ASP A 732 7.38 -10.79 28.49
N MET A 733 8.60 -10.47 28.06
CA MET A 733 9.59 -11.51 27.75
C MET A 733 10.58 -11.64 28.90
N LEU A 734 10.42 -12.69 29.70
CA LEU A 734 11.35 -13.07 30.75
C LEU A 734 12.36 -14.05 30.17
N MET A 735 13.64 -13.77 30.34
CA MET A 735 14.70 -14.66 29.85
C MET A 735 15.70 -14.92 30.98
N ASN A 736 16.22 -16.14 31.02
CA ASN A 736 17.36 -16.48 31.86
C ASN A 736 18.56 -15.64 31.39
N TRP A 737 18.98 -14.68 32.21
CA TRP A 737 20.13 -13.84 31.91
C TRP A 737 21.23 -14.20 32.91
N SER A 738 22.15 -15.08 32.51
CA SER A 738 23.36 -15.32 33.28
C SER A 738 24.48 -14.47 32.65
N TYR A 739 25.04 -13.55 33.43
CA TYR A 739 26.22 -12.77 33.06
C TYR A 739 27.47 -13.66 32.84
N LYS A 740 27.38 -14.97 33.17
CA LYS A 740 28.41 -15.99 32.98
C LYS A 740 28.59 -16.41 31.51
N ASP A 741 27.54 -16.35 30.69
CA ASP A 741 27.58 -16.94 29.34
C ASP A 741 28.30 -16.08 28.30
N VAL A 742 28.56 -14.80 28.60
CA VAL A 742 29.17 -13.84 27.65
C VAL A 742 30.69 -13.74 27.80
N MET A 743 31.24 -14.11 28.95
CA MET A 743 32.64 -13.80 29.29
C MET A 743 33.51 -15.00 29.67
N LEU A 744 32.95 -16.22 29.71
CA LEU A 744 33.70 -17.43 30.09
C LEU A 744 33.37 -18.61 29.18
N MET A 745 33.78 -18.53 27.91
CA MET A 745 34.07 -19.74 27.15
C MET A 745 35.59 -19.89 27.09
N SER A 746 36.13 -20.83 27.88
CA SER A 746 37.50 -21.29 27.67
C SER A 746 37.57 -22.03 26.33
N SER A 747 38.73 -21.93 25.70
CA SER A 747 39.07 -22.52 24.40
C SER A 747 38.82 -24.03 24.26
N ASP A 748 38.61 -24.74 25.37
CA ASP A 748 38.55 -26.22 25.39
C ASP A 748 37.20 -26.80 24.96
N ASN A 749 36.11 -26.00 24.92
CA ASN A 749 34.80 -26.50 24.50
C ASN A 749 34.52 -26.42 22.98
N MET A 750 35.48 -25.96 22.16
CA MET A 750 35.29 -25.82 20.71
C MET A 750 35.49 -27.12 19.89
N LEU A 751 35.88 -28.25 20.50
CA LEU A 751 36.14 -29.50 19.76
C LEU A 751 35.09 -30.61 19.98
N ARG A 752 33.97 -30.30 20.66
CA ARG A 752 32.83 -31.23 20.79
C ARG A 752 31.49 -30.50 20.64
N MET A 753 31.28 -29.94 19.47
CA MET A 753 30.00 -29.69 18.80
C MET A 753 30.31 -29.48 17.32
#